data_AF-A0A972ZXN1-F1
#
_entry.id   AF-A0A972ZXN1-F1
#
_cell.length_a   1.000
_cell.length_b   1.000
_cell.length_c   1.000
_cell.angle_alpha   90.00
_cell.angle_beta   90.00
_cell.angle_gamma   90.00
#
_symmetry.space_group_name_H-M   'P 1'
#
loop_
_entity.id
_entity.type
_entity.pdbx_description
1 polymer ?
#
loop_
_entity_poly.entity_id
_entity_poly.type
_entity_poly.pdbx_seq_one_letter_code
_entity_poly.pdbx_strand_id
1 'polypeptide(L)'
;MILLRRLPAVTMITLICIYASTALGQGDGIGLKPIPEKVVVLTFDDACASQATFVAPILKKYGFGATFYVCEFGENFGDKTLYMSWDQMQSLHDMGFEIGNHTLTHPGLGGQSLDACIEQLQAIEDRCENHSIPKPTTFCWPGYSLNKPFYSVLADRGYMFARGGGERAYVPTQDNPFNTPSFAVHDGFLKNKDSFANAAKQATAGQVVIFTFHGVPDLEHPWVNTKPADFEACMAYLKDNGYTVIAMRDLVSYVNVDNAARAFLTGQIKTGDLQCEYLGNPLGIDVLEPRLSWKMESSQRVQKQTAFRILVASSQDRLDQNQGDLWDTGRVDSDQSIQVAYAGKPLGSRMQCFWKVRVWDKDGKPCAWSSPASWSMGLLEDADWRAAWIGYDATPDEITNMPIPGNKGKGKFKPYLPSPHLRKEFSVSKKISRASLYVTAQGHVEMRVNGERVGDEYFTPGWTDYRKRIYYRTYDVTSMLEQGANALGAILGDGWFRGNISILDQNQYGKKLRLLTQLQIDYTDGTSQILASDPTWKASFGPIILSDMFEGETYDARQEMPGWDGPGFDDAKWTAVDTGTEINPLIQAYPGVPVRATQEMPPVKLTEPKPNIYVFDLGQNFSGWARLKVKGQRGDRVAMQFAEMLNADG
;
A
#
# COMPACT_ATOMS: atom_id res chain seq x y z
N MET A 1 -64.19 -35.00 -46.33
CA MET A 1 -63.17 -35.25 -47.38
C MET A 1 -63.37 -34.21 -48.48
N ILE A 2 -62.82 -33.01 -48.32
CA ILE A 2 -62.85 -31.94 -49.34
C ILE A 2 -61.47 -31.28 -49.34
N LEU A 3 -60.80 -31.40 -50.48
CA LEU A 3 -59.57 -30.71 -50.85
C LEU A 3 -59.89 -29.28 -51.28
N LEU A 4 -59.07 -28.29 -50.90
CA LEU A 4 -58.27 -27.48 -51.85
C LEU A 4 -57.57 -26.28 -51.15
N ARG A 5 -56.25 -26.23 -51.38
CA ARG A 5 -55.31 -25.09 -51.29
C ARG A 5 -55.80 -23.93 -52.19
N ARG A 6 -55.45 -22.64 -52.08
CA ARG A 6 -54.31 -21.85 -51.57
C ARG A 6 -54.67 -20.36 -51.74
N LEU A 7 -54.15 -19.44 -50.93
CA LEU A 7 -53.45 -18.16 -51.27
C LEU A 7 -53.38 -17.20 -50.05
N PRO A 8 -52.40 -16.27 -49.97
CA PRO A 8 -51.81 -15.83 -48.70
C PRO A 8 -51.93 -14.31 -48.38
N ALA A 9 -51.57 -14.00 -47.13
CA ALA A 9 -50.96 -12.78 -46.59
C ALA A 9 -51.71 -11.44 -46.70
N VAL A 10 -51.99 -10.84 -45.54
CA VAL A 10 -51.60 -9.49 -45.10
C VAL A 10 -52.32 -9.25 -43.77
N THR A 11 -51.59 -9.08 -42.67
CA THR A 11 -52.17 -8.41 -41.50
C THR A 11 -51.10 -7.72 -40.66
N MET A 12 -51.20 -6.41 -40.66
CA MET A 12 -50.65 -5.44 -39.73
C MET A 12 -51.40 -5.56 -38.40
N ILE A 13 -50.74 -5.81 -37.26
CA ILE A 13 -51.39 -5.70 -35.94
C ILE A 13 -50.46 -5.04 -34.92
N THR A 14 -50.98 -3.95 -34.36
CA THR A 14 -50.53 -3.14 -33.24
C THR A 14 -50.79 -3.84 -31.89
N LEU A 15 -49.94 -3.53 -30.91
CA LEU A 15 -49.94 -3.86 -29.48
C LEU A 15 -51.28 -4.30 -28.84
N ILE A 16 -51.24 -5.37 -28.03
CA ILE A 16 -51.87 -5.46 -26.69
C ILE A 16 -51.00 -6.32 -25.75
N CYS A 17 -50.70 -5.77 -24.56
CA CYS A 17 -50.00 -6.40 -23.43
C CYS A 17 -50.80 -7.54 -22.77
N ILE A 18 -50.11 -8.52 -22.17
CA ILE A 18 -50.36 -9.06 -20.80
C ILE A 18 -49.20 -9.99 -20.40
N TYR A 19 -48.79 -9.84 -19.13
CA TYR A 19 -47.73 -10.55 -18.42
C TYR A 19 -47.81 -12.09 -18.47
N ALA A 20 -46.66 -12.73 -18.67
CA ALA A 20 -46.37 -14.04 -18.07
C ALA A 20 -44.87 -14.14 -17.77
N SER A 21 -44.57 -14.16 -16.48
CA SER A 21 -43.27 -14.39 -15.87
C SER A 21 -42.65 -15.73 -16.29
N THR A 22 -41.45 -15.69 -16.86
CA THR A 22 -40.45 -16.74 -16.67
C THR A 22 -39.10 -16.10 -16.42
N ALA A 23 -38.53 -16.44 -15.27
CA ALA A 23 -37.20 -16.05 -14.85
C ALA A 23 -36.16 -16.66 -15.81
N LEU A 24 -35.48 -15.80 -16.57
CA LEU A 24 -34.19 -16.09 -17.16
C LEU A 24 -33.28 -14.94 -16.75
N GLY A 25 -32.19 -15.31 -16.08
CA GLY A 25 -31.24 -14.39 -15.45
C GLY A 25 -30.73 -13.35 -16.43
N GLN A 26 -30.82 -12.08 -16.03
CA GLN A 26 -29.95 -11.04 -16.57
C GLN A 26 -28.56 -11.30 -16.01
N GLY A 27 -27.70 -11.90 -16.82
CA GLY A 27 -26.27 -11.80 -16.63
C GLY A 27 -25.86 -10.38 -16.98
N ASP A 28 -25.35 -9.64 -15.99
CA ASP A 28 -24.55 -8.44 -16.23
C ASP A 28 -23.19 -8.89 -16.77
N GLY A 29 -23.19 -9.28 -18.05
CA GLY A 29 -22.03 -9.78 -18.78
C GLY A 29 -21.15 -8.65 -19.29
N ILE A 30 -20.35 -8.06 -18.41
CA ILE A 30 -19.04 -7.53 -18.79
C ILE A 30 -18.05 -8.24 -17.88
N GLY A 31 -17.31 -9.20 -18.43
CA GLY A 31 -16.24 -9.90 -17.71
C GLY A 31 -15.07 -8.94 -17.45
N LEU A 32 -15.24 -8.03 -16.49
CA LEU A 32 -14.20 -7.09 -16.07
C LEU A 32 -13.03 -7.90 -15.51
N LYS A 33 -11.83 -7.49 -15.90
CA LYS A 33 -10.61 -8.04 -15.32
C LYS A 33 -10.39 -7.35 -13.97
N PRO A 34 -9.94 -8.08 -12.93
CA PRO A 34 -9.34 -7.44 -11.77
C PRO A 34 -8.20 -6.52 -12.22
N ILE A 35 -8.05 -5.36 -11.56
CA ILE A 35 -6.92 -4.46 -11.81
C ILE A 35 -5.65 -5.14 -11.29
N PRO A 36 -4.72 -5.53 -12.16
CA PRO A 36 -3.47 -6.14 -11.72
C PRO A 36 -2.54 -5.07 -11.13
N GLU A 37 -1.50 -5.53 -10.44
CA GLU A 37 -0.41 -4.64 -10.05
C GLU A 37 0.26 -3.99 -11.26
N LYS A 38 0.85 -2.82 -11.04
CA LYS A 38 1.66 -2.07 -12.01
C LYS A 38 0.92 -1.64 -13.28
N VAL A 39 -0.37 -1.31 -13.18
CA VAL A 39 -1.12 -0.63 -14.26
C VAL A 39 -1.04 0.88 -14.09
N VAL A 40 -0.56 1.56 -15.13
CA VAL A 40 -0.42 3.02 -15.19
C VAL A 40 -1.13 3.56 -16.43
N VAL A 41 -1.74 4.73 -16.29
CA VAL A 41 -2.29 5.51 -17.40
C VAL A 41 -1.41 6.73 -17.64
N LEU A 42 -1.09 7.00 -18.91
CA LEU A 42 -0.42 8.24 -19.31
C LEU A 42 -1.40 9.16 -20.03
N THR A 43 -1.47 10.41 -19.56
CA THR A 43 -2.30 11.45 -20.16
C THR A 43 -1.48 12.71 -20.46
N PHE A 44 -1.83 13.40 -21.54
CA PHE A 44 -1.15 14.59 -22.02
C PHE A 44 -2.15 15.72 -22.29
N ASP A 45 -1.90 16.91 -21.74
CA ASP A 45 -2.84 18.04 -21.75
C ASP A 45 -2.42 19.16 -22.69
N ASP A 46 -3.34 20.09 -22.97
CA ASP A 46 -3.08 21.33 -23.67
C ASP A 46 -2.61 21.20 -25.13
N ALA A 47 -2.70 20.02 -25.73
CA ALA A 47 -2.37 19.81 -27.13
C ALA A 47 -1.00 20.38 -27.57
N CYS A 48 0.03 20.41 -26.72
CA CYS A 48 1.34 20.95 -27.09
C CYS A 48 1.93 20.22 -28.30
N ALA A 49 2.51 20.94 -29.27
CA ALA A 49 3.08 20.36 -30.50
C ALA A 49 4.18 19.32 -30.24
N SER A 50 4.88 19.44 -29.09
CA SER A 50 5.88 18.46 -28.63
C SER A 50 5.29 17.09 -28.34
N GLN A 51 3.97 16.99 -28.13
CA GLN A 51 3.29 15.70 -27.93
C GLN A 51 3.30 14.85 -29.21
N ALA A 52 2.96 15.44 -30.35
CA ALA A 52 3.04 14.76 -31.64
C ALA A 52 4.49 14.53 -32.10
N THR A 53 5.36 15.50 -31.87
CA THR A 53 6.71 15.51 -32.48
C THR A 53 7.79 14.82 -31.66
N PHE A 54 7.62 14.73 -30.33
CA PHE A 54 8.62 14.14 -29.42
C PHE A 54 8.06 13.00 -28.58
N VAL A 55 6.93 13.20 -27.90
CA VAL A 55 6.34 12.21 -26.97
C VAL A 55 5.87 10.95 -27.70
N ALA A 56 5.04 11.10 -28.73
CA ALA A 56 4.43 9.97 -29.42
C ALA A 56 5.45 8.96 -29.99
N PRO A 57 6.54 9.38 -30.67
CA PRO A 57 7.61 8.48 -31.08
C PRO A 57 8.22 7.65 -29.93
N ILE A 58 8.43 8.26 -28.76
CA ILE A 58 8.98 7.58 -27.58
C ILE A 58 7.98 6.55 -27.03
N LEU A 59 6.70 6.92 -26.91
CA LEU A 59 5.67 5.99 -26.44
C LEU A 59 5.54 4.78 -27.39
N LYS A 60 5.60 5.00 -28.71
CA LYS A 60 5.61 3.92 -29.71
C LYS A 60 6.83 3.01 -29.55
N LYS A 61 8.02 3.57 -29.30
CA LYS A 61 9.25 2.80 -29.04
C LYS A 61 9.07 1.83 -27.85
N TYR A 62 8.37 2.24 -26.80
CA TYR A 62 8.16 1.39 -25.61
C TYR A 62 6.94 0.46 -25.70
N GLY A 63 6.03 0.71 -26.65
CA GLY A 63 4.77 0.00 -26.80
C GLY A 63 3.71 0.45 -25.80
N PHE A 64 3.77 1.69 -25.32
CA PHE A 64 2.86 2.24 -24.32
C PHE A 64 1.62 2.86 -24.96
N GLY A 65 0.46 2.66 -24.34
CA GLY A 65 -0.76 3.42 -24.63
C GLY A 65 -0.74 4.78 -23.94
N ALA A 66 -1.51 5.74 -24.47
CA ALA A 66 -1.68 7.07 -23.88
C ALA A 66 -2.93 7.77 -24.41
N THR A 67 -3.37 8.78 -23.65
CA THR A 67 -4.47 9.68 -24.01
C THR A 67 -3.98 11.12 -24.14
N PHE A 68 -4.25 11.75 -25.28
CA PHE A 68 -3.95 13.14 -25.55
C PHE A 68 -5.24 13.94 -25.47
N TYR A 69 -5.38 14.77 -24.43
CA TYR A 69 -6.52 15.64 -24.19
C TYR A 69 -6.33 16.94 -24.99
N VAL A 70 -7.17 17.14 -25.99
CA VAL A 70 -7.01 18.21 -26.99
C VAL A 70 -7.96 19.38 -26.77
N CYS A 71 -7.44 20.57 -27.08
CA CYS A 71 -8.14 21.85 -27.09
C CYS A 71 -7.62 22.73 -28.25
N GLU A 72 -8.31 23.84 -28.53
CA GLU A 72 -7.89 24.91 -29.44
C GLU A 72 -7.62 26.19 -28.63
N PHE A 73 -6.35 26.54 -28.47
CA PHE A 73 -6.00 27.81 -27.87
C PHE A 73 -6.30 28.99 -28.84
N GLY A 74 -7.10 29.94 -28.35
CA GLY A 74 -7.57 31.10 -29.12
C GLY A 74 -6.51 32.19 -29.35
N GLU A 75 -6.93 33.38 -29.75
CA GLU A 75 -6.02 34.52 -30.07
C GLU A 75 -5.19 35.03 -28.87
N ASN A 76 -5.53 34.61 -27.65
CA ASN A 76 -4.82 35.02 -26.43
C ASN A 76 -3.50 34.27 -26.18
N PHE A 77 -3.13 33.32 -27.05
CA PHE A 77 -1.90 32.54 -26.95
C PHE A 77 -0.94 32.94 -28.08
N GLY A 78 0.30 33.27 -27.70
CA GLY A 78 1.20 34.11 -28.51
C GLY A 78 1.71 33.45 -29.78
N ASP A 79 2.03 32.15 -29.72
CA ASP A 79 2.52 31.36 -30.85
C ASP A 79 1.74 30.07 -31.02
N LYS A 80 0.81 30.07 -31.99
CA LYS A 80 -0.03 28.90 -32.31
C LYS A 80 0.77 27.71 -32.83
N THR A 81 2.01 27.88 -33.28
CA THR A 81 2.86 26.78 -33.75
C THR A 81 3.38 25.88 -32.61
N LEU A 82 3.25 26.34 -31.36
CA LEU A 82 3.57 25.56 -30.17
C LEU A 82 2.48 24.55 -29.79
N TYR A 83 1.33 24.57 -30.49
CA TYR A 83 0.22 23.64 -30.31
C TYR A 83 0.04 22.76 -31.54
N MET A 84 -0.53 21.57 -31.34
CA MET A 84 -0.81 20.63 -32.40
C MET A 84 -1.89 21.17 -33.34
N SER A 85 -1.65 20.99 -34.63
CA SER A 85 -2.71 21.04 -35.65
C SER A 85 -3.61 19.81 -35.55
N TRP A 86 -4.83 19.90 -36.08
CA TRP A 86 -5.72 18.73 -36.13
C TRP A 86 -5.17 17.59 -36.99
N ASP A 87 -4.36 17.87 -38.01
CA ASP A 87 -3.65 16.84 -38.77
C ASP A 87 -2.65 16.07 -37.88
N GLN A 88 -1.97 16.75 -36.96
CA GLN A 88 -1.11 16.09 -35.98
C GLN A 88 -1.92 15.28 -34.96
N MET A 89 -3.09 15.77 -34.53
CA MET A 89 -4.00 15.02 -33.65
C MET A 89 -4.57 13.78 -34.34
N GLN A 90 -4.91 13.87 -35.63
CA GLN A 90 -5.30 12.73 -36.45
C GLN A 90 -4.15 11.73 -36.57
N SER A 91 -2.92 12.21 -36.81
CA SER A 91 -1.73 11.34 -36.86
C SER A 91 -1.50 10.59 -35.53
N LEU A 92 -1.74 11.24 -34.38
CA LEU A 92 -1.71 10.56 -33.08
C LEU A 92 -2.76 9.44 -32.97
N HIS A 93 -3.98 9.69 -33.45
CA HIS A 93 -5.01 8.66 -33.53
C HIS A 93 -4.59 7.49 -34.43
N ASP A 94 -4.05 7.77 -35.62
CA ASP A 94 -3.58 6.76 -36.57
C ASP A 94 -2.44 5.91 -36.01
N MET A 95 -1.63 6.48 -35.10
CA MET A 95 -0.59 5.74 -34.36
C MET A 95 -1.17 4.79 -33.30
N GLY A 96 -2.47 4.85 -33.03
CA GLY A 96 -3.20 4.02 -32.08
C GLY A 96 -3.45 4.69 -30.72
N PHE A 97 -3.10 5.96 -30.54
CA PHE A 97 -3.34 6.67 -29.28
C PHE A 97 -4.80 7.09 -29.11
N GLU A 98 -5.18 7.46 -27.89
CA GLU A 98 -6.49 8.04 -27.61
C GLU A 98 -6.45 9.55 -27.76
N ILE A 99 -7.47 10.11 -28.40
CA ILE A 99 -7.76 11.54 -28.40
C ILE A 99 -8.93 11.76 -27.43
N GLY A 100 -8.66 12.52 -26.37
CA GLY A 100 -9.61 12.86 -25.32
C GLY A 100 -10.06 14.32 -25.41
N ASN A 101 -11.18 14.65 -24.76
CA ASN A 101 -11.74 16.00 -24.78
C ASN A 101 -11.19 16.86 -23.64
N HIS A 102 -10.63 18.03 -23.96
CA HIS A 102 -10.12 18.98 -22.96
C HIS A 102 -10.83 20.33 -23.00
N THR A 103 -12.09 20.37 -23.46
CA THR A 103 -12.85 21.58 -23.83
C THR A 103 -12.23 22.33 -25.02
N LEU A 104 -13.03 23.13 -25.74
CA LEU A 104 -12.53 23.84 -26.91
C LEU A 104 -11.49 24.89 -26.54
N THR A 105 -11.83 25.84 -25.67
CA THR A 105 -10.97 27.01 -25.40
C THR A 105 -10.28 26.95 -24.04
N HIS A 106 -10.17 25.75 -23.46
CA HIS A 106 -9.56 25.50 -22.15
C HIS A 106 -10.14 26.32 -20.96
N PRO A 107 -11.47 26.62 -20.87
CA PRO A 107 -12.00 27.29 -19.68
C PRO A 107 -12.07 26.36 -18.47
N GLY A 108 -11.79 26.90 -17.28
CA GLY A 108 -12.19 26.25 -16.04
C GLY A 108 -13.72 26.19 -15.94
N LEU A 109 -14.27 24.98 -15.74
CA LEU A 109 -15.73 24.75 -15.78
C LEU A 109 -16.45 24.98 -14.44
N GLY A 110 -15.71 25.17 -13.35
CA GLY A 110 -16.26 25.47 -12.04
C GLY A 110 -17.12 26.74 -12.06
N GLY A 111 -18.40 26.60 -11.67
CA GLY A 111 -19.35 27.72 -11.63
C GLY A 111 -19.96 28.13 -12.98
N GLN A 112 -19.57 27.50 -14.10
CA GLN A 112 -20.17 27.72 -15.41
C GLN A 112 -21.56 27.07 -15.51
N SER A 113 -22.42 27.59 -16.39
CA SER A 113 -23.71 26.96 -16.73
C SER A 113 -23.50 25.64 -17.47
N LEU A 114 -24.45 24.72 -17.35
CA LEU A 114 -24.38 23.44 -18.09
C LEU A 114 -24.35 23.65 -19.60
N ASP A 115 -25.11 24.61 -20.12
CA ASP A 115 -25.14 24.92 -21.55
C ASP A 115 -23.76 25.38 -22.05
N ALA A 116 -23.08 26.26 -21.31
CA ALA A 116 -21.73 26.69 -21.66
C ALA A 116 -20.71 25.53 -21.62
N CYS A 117 -20.81 24.64 -20.63
CA CYS A 117 -19.99 23.43 -20.59
C CYS A 117 -20.30 22.48 -21.75
N ILE A 118 -21.57 22.35 -22.14
CA ILE A 118 -22.03 21.52 -23.27
C ILE A 118 -21.46 22.05 -24.59
N GLU A 119 -21.50 23.37 -24.81
CA GLU A 119 -20.95 24.00 -26.01
C GLU A 119 -19.45 23.71 -26.18
N GLN A 120 -18.69 23.83 -25.08
CA GLN A 120 -17.26 23.54 -25.05
C GLN A 120 -16.94 22.07 -25.36
N LEU A 121 -17.76 21.15 -24.81
CA LEU A 121 -17.62 19.71 -25.04
C LEU A 121 -17.96 19.34 -26.49
N GLN A 122 -19.12 19.80 -26.98
CA GLN A 122 -19.62 19.52 -28.33
C GLN A 122 -18.64 20.01 -29.40
N ALA A 123 -18.04 21.18 -29.24
CA ALA A 123 -17.15 21.71 -30.26
C ALA A 123 -15.93 20.82 -30.51
N ILE A 124 -15.36 20.18 -29.49
CA ILE A 124 -14.27 19.20 -29.68
C ILE A 124 -14.77 17.91 -30.31
N GLU A 125 -15.99 17.46 -29.97
CA GLU A 125 -16.63 16.31 -30.63
C GLU A 125 -16.80 16.57 -32.14
N ASP A 126 -17.30 17.75 -32.50
CA ASP A 126 -17.47 18.17 -33.90
C ASP A 126 -16.13 18.26 -34.64
N ARG A 127 -15.07 18.75 -33.98
CA ARG A 127 -13.73 18.82 -34.59
C ARG A 127 -13.15 17.44 -34.86
N CYS A 128 -13.30 16.52 -33.90
CA CYS A 128 -12.87 15.13 -34.08
C CYS A 128 -13.59 14.49 -35.26
N GLU A 129 -14.91 14.64 -35.34
CA GLU A 129 -15.72 14.13 -36.46
C GLU A 129 -15.24 14.69 -37.81
N ASN A 130 -15.00 16.00 -37.89
CA ASN A 130 -14.50 16.65 -39.10
C ASN A 130 -13.10 16.20 -39.54
N HIS A 131 -12.31 15.60 -38.65
CA HIS A 131 -10.94 15.14 -38.92
C HIS A 131 -10.83 13.61 -38.86
N SER A 132 -11.95 12.88 -39.00
CA SER A 132 -11.98 11.41 -38.97
C SER A 132 -11.38 10.79 -37.70
N ILE A 133 -11.44 11.53 -36.58
CA ILE A 133 -11.07 11.03 -35.25
C ILE A 133 -12.36 10.57 -34.56
N PRO A 134 -12.39 9.38 -33.93
CA PRO A 134 -13.57 8.93 -33.20
C PRO A 134 -14.00 9.93 -32.12
N LYS A 135 -15.31 10.01 -31.87
CA LYS A 135 -15.85 10.83 -30.79
C LYS A 135 -15.11 10.51 -29.47
N PRO A 136 -14.57 11.51 -28.77
CA PRO A 136 -13.92 11.30 -27.48
C PRO A 136 -14.85 10.63 -26.48
N THR A 137 -14.32 9.65 -25.74
CA THR A 137 -15.03 8.96 -24.66
C THR A 137 -14.42 9.25 -23.29
N THR A 138 -13.35 10.03 -23.23
CA THR A 138 -12.76 10.48 -21.97
C THR A 138 -12.59 11.99 -21.98
N PHE A 139 -12.69 12.59 -20.79
CA PHE A 139 -12.65 14.03 -20.58
C PHE A 139 -11.52 14.40 -19.62
N CYS A 140 -10.98 15.60 -19.74
CA CYS A 140 -10.08 16.19 -18.76
C CYS A 140 -10.61 17.56 -18.32
N TRP A 141 -10.66 17.80 -17.00
CA TRP A 141 -11.05 19.08 -16.41
C TRP A 141 -9.92 20.12 -16.53
N PRO A 142 -10.06 21.20 -17.34
CA PRO A 142 -9.09 22.29 -17.40
C PRO A 142 -8.80 22.89 -16.03
N GLY A 143 -7.52 22.95 -15.66
CA GLY A 143 -7.05 23.42 -14.36
C GLY A 143 -7.68 22.69 -13.16
N TYR A 144 -8.15 21.45 -13.36
CA TYR A 144 -8.89 20.66 -12.36
C TYR A 144 -10.17 21.35 -11.83
N SER A 145 -10.73 22.29 -12.61
CA SER A 145 -11.91 23.06 -12.23
C SER A 145 -13.20 22.26 -12.45
N LEU A 146 -13.59 21.51 -11.41
CA LEU A 146 -14.71 20.56 -11.48
C LEU A 146 -16.09 21.24 -11.52
N ASN A 147 -17.00 20.69 -12.32
CA ASN A 147 -18.43 21.02 -12.31
C ASN A 147 -19.25 19.73 -12.06
N LYS A 148 -19.61 19.46 -10.80
CA LYS A 148 -20.28 18.20 -10.42
C LYS A 148 -21.61 17.95 -11.14
N PRO A 149 -22.50 18.95 -11.33
CA PRO A 149 -23.69 18.78 -12.18
C PRO A 149 -23.39 18.29 -13.60
N PHE A 150 -22.22 18.63 -14.16
CA PHE A 150 -21.83 18.22 -15.50
C PHE A 150 -21.49 16.72 -15.61
N TYR A 151 -21.34 16.00 -14.49
CA TYR A 151 -21.09 14.55 -14.50
C TYR A 151 -22.22 13.77 -15.17
N SER A 152 -23.49 14.18 -14.97
CA SER A 152 -24.61 13.53 -15.65
C SER A 152 -24.59 13.77 -17.16
N VAL A 153 -24.17 14.97 -17.59
CA VAL A 153 -24.02 15.31 -19.00
C VAL A 153 -22.94 14.45 -19.66
N LEU A 154 -21.80 14.27 -19.00
CA LEU A 154 -20.73 13.38 -19.47
C LEU A 154 -21.24 11.93 -19.61
N ALA A 155 -21.95 11.42 -18.61
CA ALA A 155 -22.54 10.09 -18.64
C ALA A 155 -23.56 9.93 -19.79
N ASP A 156 -24.52 10.85 -19.91
CA ASP A 156 -25.58 10.82 -20.93
C ASP A 156 -25.01 10.89 -22.36
N ARG A 157 -23.84 11.51 -22.53
CA ARG A 157 -23.15 11.63 -23.83
C ARG A 157 -22.17 10.50 -24.11
N GLY A 158 -22.06 9.50 -23.22
CA GLY A 158 -21.25 8.31 -23.40
C GLY A 158 -19.78 8.46 -23.00
N TYR A 159 -19.43 9.47 -22.20
CA TYR A 159 -18.09 9.54 -21.61
C TYR A 159 -17.96 8.50 -20.51
N MET A 160 -16.81 7.83 -20.49
CA MET A 160 -16.48 6.76 -19.56
C MET A 160 -15.72 7.28 -18.34
N PHE A 161 -14.79 8.20 -18.56
CA PHE A 161 -13.96 8.75 -17.50
C PHE A 161 -13.74 10.25 -17.70
N ALA A 162 -13.58 10.97 -16.59
CA ALA A 162 -13.14 12.35 -16.60
C ALA A 162 -12.04 12.56 -15.56
N ARG A 163 -10.86 12.97 -16.04
CA ARG A 163 -9.66 13.08 -15.23
C ARG A 163 -9.52 14.43 -14.56
N GLY A 164 -9.28 14.40 -13.25
CA GLY A 164 -8.99 15.54 -12.39
C GLY A 164 -7.60 15.46 -11.76
N GLY A 165 -7.33 16.36 -10.81
CA GLY A 165 -6.08 16.40 -10.04
C GLY A 165 -6.20 15.62 -8.72
N GLY A 166 -5.11 15.57 -7.94
CA GLY A 166 -5.17 15.05 -6.57
C GLY A 166 -3.92 14.35 -6.03
N GLU A 167 -2.89 14.14 -6.86
CA GLU A 167 -1.59 13.58 -6.45
C GLU A 167 -1.68 12.25 -5.69
N ARG A 168 -2.59 11.38 -6.14
CA ARG A 168 -2.74 10.00 -5.63
C ARG A 168 -3.26 9.06 -6.69
N ALA A 169 -3.11 7.75 -6.46
CA ALA A 169 -3.72 6.72 -7.30
C ALA A 169 -5.27 6.80 -7.31
N TYR A 170 -5.85 6.45 -8.44
CA TYR A 170 -7.27 6.23 -8.64
C TYR A 170 -7.67 4.87 -8.07
N VAL A 171 -8.69 4.87 -7.21
CA VAL A 171 -9.25 3.68 -6.58
C VAL A 171 -10.71 3.56 -7.05
N PRO A 172 -11.01 2.77 -8.09
CA PRO A 172 -12.33 2.78 -8.74
C PRO A 172 -13.50 2.43 -7.83
N THR A 173 -13.25 1.72 -6.74
CA THR A 173 -14.27 1.38 -5.74
C THR A 173 -14.64 2.57 -4.85
N GLN A 174 -13.75 3.55 -4.70
CA GLN A 174 -13.92 4.73 -3.87
C GLN A 174 -14.27 5.96 -4.73
N ASP A 175 -13.54 6.15 -5.82
CA ASP A 175 -13.50 7.35 -6.62
C ASP A 175 -14.59 7.40 -7.70
N ASN A 176 -14.99 8.62 -8.08
CA ASN A 176 -15.94 8.83 -9.17
C ASN A 176 -15.20 8.70 -10.52
N PRO A 177 -15.71 7.94 -11.49
CA PRO A 177 -15.08 7.84 -12.81
C PRO A 177 -15.00 9.20 -13.53
N PHE A 178 -15.88 10.16 -13.20
CA PHE A 178 -15.84 11.53 -13.71
C PHE A 178 -14.98 12.50 -12.87
N ASN A 179 -14.19 11.98 -11.93
CA ASN A 179 -13.14 12.72 -11.24
C ASN A 179 -12.01 11.77 -10.80
N THR A 180 -11.28 11.23 -11.77
CA THR A 180 -10.17 10.31 -11.49
C THR A 180 -8.92 11.14 -11.11
N PRO A 181 -8.32 10.92 -9.92
CA PRO A 181 -7.13 11.66 -9.49
C PRO A 181 -5.91 11.31 -10.35
N SER A 182 -4.98 12.25 -10.44
CA SER A 182 -3.74 12.10 -11.20
C SER A 182 -2.57 12.84 -10.55
N PHE A 183 -1.36 12.46 -10.96
CA PHE A 183 -0.12 13.14 -10.64
C PHE A 183 0.29 14.03 -11.81
N ALA A 184 0.39 15.34 -11.58
CA ALA A 184 0.99 16.25 -12.55
C ALA A 184 2.52 16.07 -12.53
N VAL A 185 3.09 15.63 -13.64
CA VAL A 185 4.53 15.46 -13.80
C VAL A 185 5.07 16.69 -14.51
N HIS A 186 5.96 17.40 -13.82
CA HIS A 186 6.64 18.59 -14.29
C HIS A 186 8.00 18.72 -13.59
N ASP A 187 8.84 19.65 -14.03
CA ASP A 187 10.21 19.84 -13.50
C ASP A 187 10.23 20.03 -11.97
N GLY A 188 9.19 20.65 -11.40
CA GLY A 188 9.03 20.83 -9.96
C GLY A 188 8.81 19.52 -9.21
N PHE A 189 7.89 18.67 -9.71
CA PHE A 189 7.61 17.34 -9.19
C PHE A 189 8.84 16.44 -9.23
N LEU A 190 9.63 16.53 -10.31
CA LEU A 190 10.82 15.72 -10.55
C LEU A 190 12.10 16.25 -9.87
N LYS A 191 12.03 17.36 -9.11
CA LYS A 191 13.18 17.83 -8.30
C LYS A 191 13.65 16.76 -7.32
N ASN A 192 12.72 15.99 -6.76
CA ASN A 192 13.03 14.78 -6.04
C ASN A 192 13.06 13.60 -7.04
N LYS A 193 14.23 12.99 -7.19
CA LYS A 193 14.48 11.91 -8.16
C LYS A 193 13.60 10.69 -7.94
N ASP A 194 13.10 10.48 -6.73
CA ASP A 194 12.25 9.33 -6.39
C ASP A 194 10.75 9.62 -6.56
N SER A 195 10.33 10.87 -6.83
CA SER A 195 8.90 11.25 -6.88
C SER A 195 8.10 10.40 -7.86
N PHE A 196 8.60 10.24 -9.08
CA PHE A 196 7.92 9.46 -10.12
C PHE A 196 7.85 7.97 -9.75
N ALA A 197 8.97 7.41 -9.25
CA ALA A 197 9.03 6.04 -8.80
C ALA A 197 8.07 5.76 -7.63
N ASN A 198 8.02 6.67 -6.65
CA ASN A 198 7.13 6.56 -5.49
C ASN A 198 5.66 6.67 -5.88
N ALA A 199 5.30 7.56 -6.81
CA ALA A 199 3.96 7.63 -7.37
C ALA A 199 3.60 6.34 -8.12
N ALA A 200 4.49 5.85 -9.00
CA ALA A 200 4.25 4.64 -9.77
C ALA A 200 4.08 3.39 -8.89
N LYS A 201 4.77 3.31 -7.74
CA LYS A 201 4.63 2.22 -6.76
C LYS A 201 3.24 2.15 -6.12
N GLN A 202 2.42 3.20 -6.21
CA GLN A 202 1.02 3.15 -5.76
C GLN A 202 0.11 2.34 -6.69
N ALA A 203 0.57 1.95 -7.88
CA ALA A 203 -0.19 1.08 -8.79
C ALA A 203 -0.16 -0.37 -8.27
N THR A 204 -0.90 -0.64 -7.20
CA THR A 204 -1.09 -1.97 -6.63
C THR A 204 -2.39 -2.60 -7.16
N ALA A 205 -2.64 -3.87 -6.84
CA ALA A 205 -3.91 -4.51 -7.17
C ALA A 205 -5.10 -3.65 -6.69
N GLY A 206 -6.06 -3.39 -7.60
CA GLY A 206 -7.22 -2.53 -7.32
C GLY A 206 -6.98 -1.01 -7.41
N GLN A 207 -5.75 -0.55 -7.66
CA GLN A 207 -5.41 0.88 -7.77
C GLN A 207 -4.69 1.16 -9.10
N VAL A 208 -5.01 2.29 -9.72
CA VAL A 208 -4.38 2.74 -10.97
C VAL A 208 -3.72 4.08 -10.77
N VAL A 209 -2.46 4.20 -11.18
CA VAL A 209 -1.78 5.50 -11.18
C VAL A 209 -1.97 6.18 -12.52
N ILE A 210 -2.40 7.44 -12.50
CA ILE A 210 -2.58 8.27 -13.69
C ILE A 210 -1.54 9.38 -13.64
N PHE A 211 -0.66 9.44 -14.64
CA PHE A 211 0.30 10.53 -14.80
C PHE A 211 -0.16 11.50 -15.86
N THR A 212 -0.08 12.78 -15.56
CA THR A 212 -0.43 13.88 -16.45
C THR A 212 0.82 14.66 -16.80
N PHE A 213 1.11 14.77 -18.08
CA PHE A 213 2.14 15.64 -18.64
C PHE A 213 1.46 16.75 -19.46
N HIS A 214 2.11 17.90 -19.63
CA HIS A 214 1.66 18.94 -20.57
C HIS A 214 2.55 18.83 -21.81
N GLY A 215 3.42 19.81 -22.09
CA GLY A 215 4.46 19.67 -23.11
C GLY A 215 5.76 19.00 -22.62
N VAL A 216 6.46 18.32 -23.55
CA VAL A 216 7.80 17.73 -23.35
C VAL A 216 8.75 18.13 -24.51
N PRO A 217 9.43 19.30 -24.44
CA PRO A 217 9.22 20.36 -23.46
C PRO A 217 7.91 21.12 -23.72
N ASP A 218 7.44 21.82 -22.69
CA ASP A 218 6.39 22.83 -22.77
C ASP A 218 7.04 24.20 -22.82
N LEU A 219 7.10 24.79 -24.01
CA LEU A 219 7.74 26.09 -24.21
C LEU A 219 6.77 27.24 -23.90
N GLU A 220 5.47 27.00 -23.94
CA GLU A 220 4.44 28.02 -23.74
C GLU A 220 4.01 28.11 -22.27
N HIS A 221 4.08 26.98 -21.54
CA HIS A 221 3.75 26.91 -20.11
C HIS A 221 4.93 26.43 -19.25
N PRO A 222 5.94 27.28 -18.98
CA PRO A 222 7.15 26.87 -18.25
C PRO A 222 6.91 26.29 -16.85
N TRP A 223 5.79 26.60 -16.19
CA TRP A 223 5.46 26.12 -14.84
C TRP A 223 5.02 24.65 -14.78
N VAL A 224 4.58 24.08 -15.91
CA VAL A 224 4.18 22.67 -16.07
C VAL A 224 5.06 21.90 -17.05
N ASN A 225 6.16 22.52 -17.51
CA ASN A 225 7.15 21.90 -18.38
C ASN A 225 7.75 20.62 -17.77
N THR A 226 7.99 19.63 -18.63
CA THR A 226 8.88 18.49 -18.34
C THR A 226 10.02 18.47 -19.35
N LYS A 227 11.26 18.42 -18.88
CA LYS A 227 12.41 18.28 -19.78
C LYS A 227 12.40 16.94 -20.54
N PRO A 228 12.81 16.93 -21.82
CA PRO A 228 12.96 15.71 -22.62
C PRO A 228 13.66 14.54 -21.92
N ALA A 229 14.83 14.79 -21.34
CA ALA A 229 15.62 13.76 -20.67
C ALA A 229 14.92 13.17 -19.43
N ASP A 230 14.17 14.01 -18.70
CA ASP A 230 13.43 13.58 -17.52
C ASP A 230 12.20 12.74 -17.91
N PHE A 231 11.52 13.11 -19.00
CA PHE A 231 10.44 12.29 -19.57
C PHE A 231 10.95 10.93 -20.05
N GLU A 232 12.06 10.88 -20.78
CA GLU A 232 12.70 9.63 -21.21
C GLU A 232 13.07 8.74 -20.03
N ALA A 233 13.60 9.32 -18.95
CA ALA A 233 13.91 8.59 -17.73
C ALA A 233 12.65 8.01 -17.06
N CYS A 234 11.54 8.75 -17.04
CA CYS A 234 10.26 8.25 -16.53
C CYS A 234 9.74 7.07 -17.38
N MET A 235 9.80 7.17 -18.71
CA MET A 235 9.35 6.10 -19.60
C MET A 235 10.24 4.85 -19.47
N ALA A 236 11.56 5.03 -19.38
CA ALA A 236 12.50 3.95 -19.13
C ALA A 236 12.20 3.26 -17.79
N TYR A 237 11.97 4.03 -16.72
CA TYR A 237 11.59 3.47 -15.42
C TYR A 237 10.35 2.58 -15.49
N LEU A 238 9.26 3.03 -16.15
CA LEU A 238 8.05 2.22 -16.30
C LEU A 238 8.35 0.92 -17.05
N LYS A 239 9.15 0.98 -18.12
CA LYS A 239 9.50 -0.19 -18.92
C LYS A 239 10.34 -1.18 -18.12
N ASP A 240 11.41 -0.70 -17.50
CA ASP A 240 12.41 -1.52 -16.80
C ASP A 240 11.83 -2.18 -15.56
N ASN A 241 10.80 -1.58 -14.94
CA ASN A 241 10.10 -2.12 -13.78
C ASN A 241 8.83 -2.92 -14.11
N GLY A 242 8.57 -3.17 -15.40
CA GLY A 242 7.51 -4.07 -15.88
C GLY A 242 6.09 -3.51 -15.73
N TYR A 243 5.91 -2.20 -15.86
CA TYR A 243 4.58 -1.59 -15.82
C TYR A 243 3.80 -1.84 -17.12
N THR A 244 2.50 -2.10 -16.97
CA THR A 244 1.54 -2.08 -18.07
C THR A 244 1.00 -0.66 -18.22
N VAL A 245 1.25 -0.05 -19.37
CA VAL A 245 0.92 1.35 -19.62
C VAL A 245 -0.15 1.46 -20.70
N ILE A 246 -1.31 2.02 -20.33
CA ILE A 246 -2.53 2.03 -21.15
C ILE A 246 -3.07 3.44 -21.36
N ALA A 247 -3.99 3.59 -22.33
CA ALA A 247 -4.77 4.81 -22.46
C ALA A 247 -5.94 4.82 -21.46
N MET A 248 -6.48 6.01 -21.17
CA MET A 248 -7.60 6.21 -20.26
C MET A 248 -8.85 5.41 -20.68
N ARG A 249 -9.18 5.34 -21.98
CA ARG A 249 -10.31 4.53 -22.49
C ARG A 249 -10.19 3.05 -22.14
N ASP A 250 -8.97 2.52 -22.04
CA ASP A 250 -8.73 1.09 -21.86
C ASP A 250 -9.03 0.65 -20.41
N LEU A 251 -9.17 1.60 -19.48
CA LEU A 251 -9.60 1.35 -18.10
C LEU A 251 -10.97 0.69 -18.00
N VAL A 252 -11.82 0.81 -19.02
CA VAL A 252 -13.12 0.13 -19.08
C VAL A 252 -12.99 -1.40 -19.01
N SER A 253 -11.82 -1.94 -19.36
CA SER A 253 -11.51 -3.37 -19.20
C SER A 253 -11.49 -3.82 -17.74
N TYR A 254 -11.35 -2.88 -16.81
CA TYR A 254 -11.20 -3.12 -15.38
C TYR A 254 -12.31 -2.48 -14.52
N VAL A 255 -12.93 -1.40 -15.00
CA VAL A 255 -13.89 -0.59 -14.23
C VAL A 255 -15.28 -0.62 -14.86
N ASN A 256 -16.28 -0.99 -14.07
CA ASN A 256 -17.69 -0.83 -14.46
C ASN A 256 -18.12 0.64 -14.28
N VAL A 257 -18.02 1.44 -15.34
CA VAL A 257 -18.34 2.86 -15.28
C VAL A 257 -19.81 3.10 -14.89
N ASP A 258 -20.75 2.34 -15.43
CA ASP A 258 -22.19 2.53 -15.17
C ASP A 258 -22.52 2.30 -13.69
N ASN A 259 -21.97 1.25 -13.07
CA ASN A 259 -22.16 0.99 -11.64
C ASN A 259 -21.47 2.04 -10.77
N ALA A 260 -20.26 2.47 -11.14
CA ALA A 260 -19.52 3.50 -10.40
C ALA A 260 -20.21 4.87 -10.48
N ALA A 261 -20.71 5.26 -11.65
CA ALA A 261 -21.46 6.50 -11.87
C ALA A 261 -22.82 6.49 -11.17
N ARG A 262 -23.59 5.39 -11.26
CA ARG A 262 -24.91 5.26 -10.60
C ARG A 262 -24.81 5.39 -9.08
N ALA A 263 -23.82 4.78 -8.44
CA ALA A 263 -23.63 4.88 -6.99
C ALA A 263 -23.47 6.33 -6.50
N PHE A 264 -22.85 7.19 -7.32
CA PHE A 264 -22.66 8.61 -7.00
C PHE A 264 -23.87 9.48 -7.33
N LEU A 265 -24.58 9.21 -8.44
CA LEU A 265 -25.76 9.96 -8.85
C LEU A 265 -26.97 9.70 -7.94
N THR A 266 -27.08 8.51 -7.33
CA THR A 266 -28.18 8.18 -6.41
C THR A 266 -27.93 8.59 -4.95
N GLY A 267 -26.70 8.99 -4.60
CA GLY A 267 -26.30 9.29 -3.22
C GLY A 267 -26.52 8.13 -2.24
N GLN A 268 -26.38 6.89 -2.73
CA GLN A 268 -26.43 5.71 -1.89
C GLN A 268 -25.26 5.69 -0.90
N ILE A 269 -25.44 4.96 0.20
CA ILE A 269 -24.36 4.77 1.18
C ILE A 269 -23.26 3.90 0.55
N LYS A 270 -22.03 4.40 0.57
CA LYS A 270 -20.83 3.63 0.30
C LYS A 270 -20.25 3.12 1.62
N THR A 271 -19.85 1.86 1.65
CA THR A 271 -19.14 1.27 2.79
C THR A 271 -17.64 1.17 2.47
N GLY A 272 -16.81 1.63 3.40
CA GLY A 272 -15.36 1.69 3.26
C GLY A 272 -14.67 1.65 4.62
N ASP A 273 -13.34 1.74 4.64
CA ASP A 273 -12.52 1.64 5.86
C ASP A 273 -12.95 0.46 6.75
N LEU A 274 -12.94 -0.72 6.15
CA LEU A 274 -13.27 -1.99 6.80
C LEU A 274 -12.17 -2.32 7.80
N GLN A 275 -12.57 -2.57 9.03
CA GLN A 275 -11.64 -2.86 10.12
C GLN A 275 -12.05 -4.13 10.85
N CYS A 276 -11.05 -4.93 11.19
CA CYS A 276 -11.14 -6.08 12.08
C CYS A 276 -10.31 -5.77 13.31
N GLU A 277 -10.90 -5.80 14.51
CA GLU A 277 -10.21 -5.42 15.76
C GLU A 277 -9.53 -4.04 15.67
N TYR A 278 -10.22 -3.07 15.05
CA TYR A 278 -9.74 -1.69 14.81
C TYR A 278 -8.53 -1.55 13.87
N LEU A 279 -8.14 -2.63 13.19
CA LEU A 279 -7.03 -2.65 12.25
C LEU A 279 -7.54 -2.93 10.83
N GLY A 280 -6.90 -2.31 9.84
CA GLY A 280 -7.10 -2.66 8.43
C GLY A 280 -6.28 -3.90 8.08
N ASN A 281 -6.95 -4.93 7.57
CA ASN A 281 -6.34 -6.20 7.12
C ASN A 281 -5.32 -6.82 8.10
N PRO A 282 -5.65 -7.00 9.40
CA PRO A 282 -4.67 -7.46 10.38
C PRO A 282 -4.22 -8.90 10.12
N LEU A 283 -2.93 -9.15 10.37
CA LEU A 283 -2.31 -10.45 10.23
C LEU A 283 -2.09 -11.10 11.60
N GLY A 284 -2.52 -12.34 11.72
CA GLY A 284 -2.25 -13.23 12.85
C GLY A 284 -2.88 -12.75 14.15
N ILE A 285 -4.18 -12.47 14.15
CA ILE A 285 -4.94 -12.16 15.37
C ILE A 285 -5.36 -13.45 16.10
N ASP A 286 -5.46 -13.39 17.42
CA ASP A 286 -5.87 -14.54 18.25
C ASP A 286 -7.31 -14.40 18.78
N VAL A 287 -8.00 -13.30 18.47
CA VAL A 287 -9.40 -13.10 18.88
C VAL A 287 -10.30 -14.02 18.05
N LEU A 288 -10.90 -15.02 18.68
CA LEU A 288 -11.72 -16.04 18.00
C LEU A 288 -13.06 -15.52 17.45
N GLU A 289 -13.57 -14.44 18.06
CA GLU A 289 -14.78 -13.73 17.64
C GLU A 289 -14.41 -12.29 17.28
N PRO A 290 -13.63 -12.08 16.20
CA PRO A 290 -13.12 -10.75 15.88
C PRO A 290 -14.26 -9.77 15.58
N ARG A 291 -14.09 -8.54 16.03
CA ARG A 291 -15.05 -7.45 15.88
C ARG A 291 -14.82 -6.71 14.58
N LEU A 292 -15.86 -6.67 13.74
CA LEU A 292 -15.85 -6.02 12.44
C LEU A 292 -16.50 -4.64 12.54
N SER A 293 -15.92 -3.66 11.82
CA SER A 293 -16.44 -2.30 11.74
C SER A 293 -16.29 -1.77 10.31
N TRP A 294 -17.18 -0.86 9.90
CA TRP A 294 -17.13 -0.20 8.61
C TRP A 294 -17.56 1.25 8.72
N LYS A 295 -16.91 2.12 7.95
CA LYS A 295 -17.36 3.51 7.76
C LYS A 295 -18.34 3.60 6.61
N MET A 296 -19.21 4.59 6.70
CA MET A 296 -20.24 4.88 5.71
C MET A 296 -20.10 6.30 5.22
N GLU A 297 -20.17 6.46 3.90
CA GLU A 297 -20.10 7.76 3.23
C GLU A 297 -21.29 7.91 2.27
N SER A 298 -21.79 9.13 2.14
CA SER A 298 -22.82 9.47 1.15
C SER A 298 -22.70 10.94 0.75
N SER A 299 -23.06 11.23 -0.50
CA SER A 299 -23.23 12.61 -0.98
C SER A 299 -24.55 13.25 -0.51
N GLN A 300 -25.47 12.47 0.06
CA GLN A 300 -26.76 12.92 0.59
C GLN A 300 -26.69 13.10 2.11
N ARG A 301 -27.34 14.16 2.62
CA ARG A 301 -27.54 14.34 4.07
C ARG A 301 -28.65 13.43 4.58
N VAL A 302 -28.68 13.22 5.90
CA VAL A 302 -29.75 12.46 6.60
C VAL A 302 -29.85 11.00 6.12
N GLN A 303 -28.72 10.42 5.73
CA GLN A 303 -28.61 8.98 5.47
C GLN A 303 -28.43 8.20 6.76
N LYS A 304 -28.87 6.95 6.76
CA LYS A 304 -28.67 6.00 7.86
C LYS A 304 -28.60 4.57 7.35
N GLN A 305 -27.89 3.72 8.07
CA GLN A 305 -28.04 2.28 7.94
C GLN A 305 -29.33 1.83 8.61
N THR A 306 -30.10 0.98 7.94
CA THR A 306 -31.27 0.31 8.52
C THR A 306 -31.06 -1.20 8.70
N ALA A 307 -30.14 -1.78 7.93
CA ALA A 307 -29.73 -3.17 8.05
C ALA A 307 -28.32 -3.36 7.46
N PHE A 308 -27.68 -4.48 7.79
CA PHE A 308 -26.44 -4.91 7.15
C PHE A 308 -26.47 -6.41 6.77
N ARG A 309 -25.52 -6.81 5.92
CA ARG A 309 -25.18 -8.21 5.67
C ARG A 309 -23.68 -8.32 5.49
N ILE A 310 -23.06 -9.23 6.23
CA ILE A 310 -21.64 -9.56 6.15
C ILE A 310 -21.48 -10.93 5.50
N LEU A 311 -20.52 -11.03 4.58
CA LEU A 311 -20.00 -12.30 4.09
C LEU A 311 -18.55 -12.44 4.54
N VAL A 312 -18.20 -13.61 5.08
CA VAL A 312 -16.83 -14.02 5.39
C VAL A 312 -16.57 -15.35 4.70
N ALA A 313 -15.49 -15.41 3.94
CA ALA A 313 -15.09 -16.55 3.15
C ALA A 313 -13.66 -16.98 3.45
N SER A 314 -13.37 -18.27 3.24
CA SER A 314 -12.03 -18.86 3.42
C SER A 314 -11.07 -18.56 2.26
N SER A 315 -11.56 -17.97 1.17
CA SER A 315 -10.78 -17.58 -0.01
C SER A 315 -11.42 -16.40 -0.73
N GLN A 316 -10.59 -15.63 -1.44
CA GLN A 316 -11.05 -14.52 -2.26
C GLN A 316 -12.04 -14.99 -3.34
N ASP A 317 -11.75 -16.09 -4.04
CA ASP A 317 -12.62 -16.64 -5.10
C ASP A 317 -14.05 -16.94 -4.61
N ARG A 318 -14.19 -17.49 -3.40
CA ARG A 318 -15.51 -17.74 -2.78
C ARG A 318 -16.22 -16.43 -2.47
N LEU A 319 -15.50 -15.46 -1.91
CA LEU A 319 -16.08 -14.16 -1.60
C LEU A 319 -16.54 -13.43 -2.86
N ASP A 320 -15.79 -13.50 -3.95
CA ASP A 320 -16.12 -12.90 -5.25
C ASP A 320 -17.41 -13.51 -5.83
N GLN A 321 -17.62 -14.80 -5.61
CA GLN A 321 -18.86 -15.52 -5.93
C GLN A 321 -19.99 -15.28 -4.92
N ASN A 322 -19.83 -14.34 -3.97
CA ASN A 322 -20.75 -14.05 -2.86
C ASN A 322 -21.05 -15.26 -1.96
N GLN A 323 -20.08 -16.16 -1.80
CA GLN A 323 -20.19 -17.32 -0.92
C GLN A 323 -19.45 -17.06 0.40
N GLY A 324 -20.22 -16.74 1.45
CA GLY A 324 -19.71 -16.60 2.81
C GLY A 324 -19.60 -17.96 3.52
N ASP A 325 -18.68 -18.81 3.10
CA ASP A 325 -18.58 -20.19 3.61
C ASP A 325 -18.15 -20.28 5.08
N LEU A 326 -17.50 -19.23 5.61
CA LEU A 326 -17.19 -19.09 7.03
C LEU A 326 -18.33 -18.40 7.78
N TRP A 327 -18.92 -17.35 7.19
CA TRP A 327 -20.06 -16.65 7.76
C TRP A 327 -20.89 -15.93 6.70
N ASP A 328 -22.20 -16.03 6.80
CA ASP A 328 -23.15 -15.17 6.09
C ASP A 328 -24.24 -14.80 7.09
N THR A 329 -24.30 -13.52 7.44
CA THR A 329 -25.27 -13.06 8.45
C THR A 329 -26.72 -13.11 7.94
N GLY A 330 -26.91 -13.23 6.62
CA GLY A 330 -28.15 -12.77 6.00
C GLY A 330 -28.37 -11.28 6.26
N ARG A 331 -29.60 -10.79 6.04
CA ARG A 331 -29.95 -9.40 6.38
C ARG A 331 -30.22 -9.30 7.88
N VAL A 332 -29.46 -8.47 8.58
CA VAL A 332 -29.63 -8.15 10.00
C VAL A 332 -30.21 -6.75 10.13
N ASP A 333 -31.40 -6.65 10.71
CA ASP A 333 -32.07 -5.36 11.02
C ASP A 333 -31.37 -4.68 12.20
N SER A 334 -30.37 -3.85 11.89
CA SER A 334 -29.57 -3.12 12.88
C SER A 334 -28.88 -1.92 12.23
N ASP A 335 -28.78 -0.83 12.99
CA ASP A 335 -27.97 0.35 12.66
C ASP A 335 -26.52 0.23 13.17
N GLN A 336 -26.18 -0.85 13.88
CA GLN A 336 -24.83 -1.12 14.33
C GLN A 336 -23.87 -1.29 13.16
N SER A 337 -22.79 -0.50 13.15
CA SER A 337 -21.73 -0.49 12.13
C SER A 337 -20.33 -0.58 12.73
N ILE A 338 -20.25 -0.67 14.05
CA ILE A 338 -19.01 -0.78 14.81
C ILE A 338 -19.09 -1.98 15.75
N GLN A 339 -17.97 -2.66 15.91
CA GLN A 339 -17.78 -3.78 16.84
C GLN A 339 -18.81 -4.91 16.67
N VAL A 340 -19.18 -5.23 15.43
CA VAL A 340 -20.03 -6.38 15.13
C VAL A 340 -19.18 -7.65 15.27
N ALA A 341 -19.39 -8.40 16.35
CA ALA A 341 -18.65 -9.62 16.62
C ALA A 341 -18.94 -10.69 15.57
N TYR A 342 -17.88 -11.32 15.07
CA TYR A 342 -17.97 -12.49 14.22
C TYR A 342 -18.74 -13.61 14.93
N ALA A 343 -19.80 -14.11 14.30
CA ALA A 343 -20.65 -15.19 14.83
C ALA A 343 -20.79 -16.33 13.82
N GLY A 344 -19.73 -16.59 13.05
CA GLY A 344 -19.69 -17.63 12.03
C GLY A 344 -19.15 -18.96 12.55
N LYS A 345 -18.59 -19.76 11.64
CA LYS A 345 -17.94 -21.02 11.97
C LYS A 345 -16.67 -20.80 12.82
N PRO A 346 -16.30 -21.75 13.70
CA PRO A 346 -15.08 -21.65 14.48
C PRO A 346 -13.85 -21.36 13.61
N LEU A 347 -13.08 -20.36 13.99
CA LEU A 347 -11.85 -19.97 13.30
C LEU A 347 -10.66 -20.78 13.86
N GLY A 348 -9.83 -21.30 12.95
CA GLY A 348 -8.65 -22.09 13.30
C GLY A 348 -7.34 -21.34 13.04
N SER A 349 -6.25 -21.83 13.62
CA SER A 349 -4.93 -21.21 13.49
C SER A 349 -4.49 -21.09 12.03
N ARG A 350 -3.84 -19.97 11.70
CA ARG A 350 -3.31 -19.64 10.35
C ARG A 350 -4.37 -19.50 9.25
N MET A 351 -5.66 -19.55 9.60
CA MET A 351 -6.77 -19.40 8.66
C MET A 351 -6.80 -17.98 8.10
N GLN A 352 -7.07 -17.86 6.80
CA GLN A 352 -7.40 -16.57 6.18
C GLN A 352 -8.89 -16.40 6.10
N CYS A 353 -9.31 -15.17 6.37
CA CYS A 353 -10.69 -14.77 6.27
C CYS A 353 -10.75 -13.55 5.36
N PHE A 354 -11.52 -13.65 4.29
CA PHE A 354 -11.84 -12.56 3.39
C PHE A 354 -13.28 -12.15 3.66
N TRP A 355 -13.56 -10.86 3.78
CA TRP A 355 -14.89 -10.41 4.11
C TRP A 355 -15.30 -9.15 3.36
N LYS A 356 -16.61 -8.98 3.22
CA LYS A 356 -17.23 -7.76 2.70
C LYS A 356 -18.56 -7.55 3.38
N VAL A 357 -18.99 -6.29 3.42
CA VAL A 357 -20.27 -5.90 4.00
C VAL A 357 -21.10 -5.15 2.97
N ARG A 358 -22.42 -5.25 3.06
CA ARG A 358 -23.33 -4.30 2.44
C ARG A 358 -24.35 -3.83 3.44
N VAL A 359 -24.92 -2.66 3.17
CA VAL A 359 -25.88 -2.00 4.05
C VAL A 359 -27.18 -1.67 3.31
N TRP A 360 -28.23 -1.40 4.07
CA TRP A 360 -29.48 -0.85 3.56
C TRP A 360 -29.61 0.60 4.03
N ASP A 361 -30.00 1.48 3.13
CA ASP A 361 -30.10 2.92 3.38
C ASP A 361 -31.36 3.30 4.18
N LYS A 362 -31.57 4.61 4.34
CA LYS A 362 -32.71 5.19 5.06
C LYS A 362 -34.08 4.77 4.51
N ASP A 363 -34.16 4.41 3.22
CA ASP A 363 -35.38 4.02 2.51
C ASP A 363 -35.50 2.49 2.41
N GLY A 364 -34.61 1.75 3.08
CA GLY A 364 -34.61 0.29 3.05
C GLY A 364 -34.12 -0.29 1.72
N LYS A 365 -33.36 0.46 0.93
CA LYS A 365 -32.77 -0.05 -0.33
C LYS A 365 -31.36 -0.61 -0.07
N PRO A 366 -31.03 -1.79 -0.60
CA PRO A 366 -29.69 -2.33 -0.48
C PRO A 366 -28.70 -1.46 -1.28
N CYS A 367 -27.59 -1.10 -0.64
CA CYS A 367 -26.45 -0.45 -1.27
C CYS A 367 -25.47 -1.50 -1.83
N ALA A 368 -24.51 -1.04 -2.62
CA ALA A 368 -23.44 -1.89 -3.14
C ALA A 368 -22.64 -2.56 -2.02
N TRP A 369 -22.03 -3.70 -2.34
CA TRP A 369 -21.04 -4.32 -1.47
C TRP A 369 -19.81 -3.41 -1.33
N SER A 370 -19.18 -3.47 -0.15
CA SER A 370 -17.86 -2.92 0.06
C SER A 370 -16.83 -3.62 -0.82
N SER A 371 -15.66 -3.00 -0.99
CA SER A 371 -14.48 -3.75 -1.43
C SER A 371 -14.18 -4.87 -0.41
N PRO A 372 -13.65 -6.02 -0.84
CA PRO A 372 -13.16 -7.03 0.09
C PRO A 372 -12.07 -6.48 1.02
N ALA A 373 -12.12 -6.91 2.28
CA ALA A 373 -11.04 -6.78 3.25
C ALA A 373 -10.71 -8.18 3.79
N SER A 374 -9.66 -8.30 4.60
CA SER A 374 -9.26 -9.59 5.15
C SER A 374 -8.82 -9.51 6.61
N TRP A 375 -8.62 -10.66 7.23
CA TRP A 375 -7.73 -10.84 8.37
C TRP A 375 -7.18 -12.26 8.32
N SER A 376 -6.11 -12.51 9.07
CA SER A 376 -5.65 -13.87 9.31
C SER A 376 -5.62 -14.22 10.78
N MET A 377 -5.93 -15.47 11.09
CA MET A 377 -5.75 -16.02 12.42
C MET A 377 -4.27 -16.31 12.69
N GLY A 378 -3.90 -16.16 13.95
CA GLY A 378 -2.58 -16.43 14.47
C GLY A 378 -2.31 -17.89 14.76
N LEU A 379 -1.45 -18.13 15.74
CA LEU A 379 -1.18 -19.43 16.35
C LEU A 379 -1.94 -19.49 17.68
N LEU A 380 -3.12 -20.13 17.66
CA LEU A 380 -4.12 -20.03 18.73
C LEU A 380 -3.81 -20.93 19.93
N GLU A 381 -3.12 -22.05 19.70
CA GLU A 381 -2.79 -23.04 20.72
C GLU A 381 -1.27 -23.16 20.88
N ASP A 382 -0.78 -23.53 22.06
CA ASP A 382 0.66 -23.71 22.29
C ASP A 382 1.28 -24.73 21.32
N ALA A 383 0.54 -25.78 20.97
CA ALA A 383 0.96 -26.83 20.04
C ALA A 383 1.09 -26.34 18.57
N ASP A 384 0.57 -25.15 18.24
CA ASP A 384 0.77 -24.53 16.93
C ASP A 384 2.19 -23.98 16.72
N TRP A 385 2.89 -23.72 17.82
CA TRP A 385 4.31 -23.43 17.81
C TRP A 385 5.10 -24.73 17.72
N ARG A 386 5.78 -24.93 16.60
CA ARG A 386 6.80 -25.99 16.43
C ARG A 386 8.21 -25.47 16.69
N ALA A 387 8.32 -24.18 16.98
CA ALA A 387 9.55 -23.48 17.26
C ALA A 387 10.02 -23.69 18.70
N ALA A 388 11.33 -23.71 18.89
CA ALA A 388 11.99 -23.68 20.18
C ALA A 388 12.53 -22.28 20.47
N TRP A 389 12.55 -21.90 21.75
CA TRP A 389 13.29 -20.72 22.19
C TRP A 389 14.78 -20.94 21.97
N ILE A 390 15.41 -20.06 21.20
CA ILE A 390 16.85 -20.10 20.88
C ILE A 390 17.54 -18.78 21.19
N GLY A 391 18.82 -18.79 21.52
CA GLY A 391 19.59 -17.59 21.84
C GLY A 391 21.09 -17.82 21.74
N TYR A 392 21.86 -16.86 22.25
CA TYR A 392 23.31 -16.99 22.39
C TYR A 392 23.71 -16.54 23.79
N ASP A 393 24.08 -17.49 24.63
CA ASP A 393 24.51 -17.27 26.01
C ASP A 393 25.99 -16.93 26.04
N ALA A 394 26.29 -15.68 26.37
CA ALA A 394 27.66 -15.21 26.41
C ALA A 394 28.54 -15.95 27.42
N THR A 395 29.78 -16.21 27.04
CA THR A 395 30.84 -16.59 27.98
C THR A 395 31.29 -15.38 28.81
N PRO A 396 31.94 -15.60 29.97
CA PRO A 396 32.40 -14.49 30.82
C PRO A 396 33.30 -13.47 30.11
N ASP A 397 34.11 -13.90 29.14
CA ASP A 397 35.04 -13.04 28.40
C ASP A 397 34.33 -12.15 27.35
N GLU A 398 33.09 -12.49 26.97
CA GLU A 398 32.27 -11.73 26.03
C GLU A 398 31.39 -10.68 26.76
N ILE A 399 31.35 -10.71 28.09
CA ILE A 399 30.63 -9.72 28.91
C ILE A 399 31.41 -8.42 29.00
N THR A 400 30.83 -7.35 28.46
CA THR A 400 31.39 -6.00 28.62
C THR A 400 30.94 -5.41 29.95
N ASN A 401 31.88 -5.09 30.82
CA ASN A 401 31.60 -4.43 32.10
C ASN A 401 31.71 -2.91 31.93
N MET A 402 30.57 -2.21 32.00
CA MET A 402 30.56 -0.74 31.93
C MET A 402 30.43 -0.09 33.31
N PRO A 403 31.09 1.05 33.57
CA PRO A 403 30.95 1.78 34.82
C PRO A 403 29.50 2.24 35.02
N ILE A 404 28.96 2.14 36.23
CA ILE A 404 27.63 2.67 36.56
C ILE A 404 27.68 4.20 36.59
N PRO A 405 26.91 4.92 35.74
CA PRO A 405 26.83 6.37 35.79
C PRO A 405 26.36 6.86 37.18
N GLY A 406 27.04 7.88 37.72
CA GLY A 406 26.69 8.49 39.03
C GLY A 406 27.37 7.87 40.26
N ASN A 407 28.02 6.71 40.14
CA ASN A 407 28.68 6.05 41.27
C ASN A 407 30.17 6.44 41.35
N LYS A 408 30.47 7.69 41.73
CA LYS A 408 31.84 8.25 41.86
C LYS A 408 32.62 7.67 43.06
N GLY A 409 32.82 6.35 43.15
CA GLY A 409 33.79 5.81 44.12
C GLY A 409 33.67 4.36 44.60
N LYS A 410 32.88 3.47 43.98
CA LYS A 410 32.77 2.07 44.48
C LYS A 410 32.86 0.94 43.45
N GLY A 411 33.57 1.14 42.32
CA GLY A 411 34.00 0.02 41.44
C GLY A 411 32.93 -0.98 40.98
N LYS A 412 31.64 -0.62 41.01
CA LYS A 412 30.54 -1.48 40.55
C LYS A 412 30.36 -1.25 39.06
N PHE A 413 30.51 -2.32 38.28
CA PHE A 413 30.23 -2.34 36.84
C PHE A 413 28.89 -3.03 36.60
N LYS A 414 28.21 -2.64 35.52
CA LYS A 414 27.06 -3.36 34.98
C LYS A 414 27.49 -4.22 33.79
N PRO A 415 27.10 -5.49 33.75
CA PRO A 415 27.36 -6.35 32.60
C PRO A 415 26.40 -5.97 31.47
N TYR A 416 26.97 -5.66 30.31
CA TYR A 416 26.26 -5.56 29.04
C TYR A 416 26.80 -6.62 28.09
N LEU A 417 25.94 -7.05 27.19
CA LEU A 417 26.28 -8.03 26.19
C LEU A 417 26.01 -7.47 24.80
N PRO A 418 26.92 -7.68 23.84
CA PRO A 418 26.63 -7.36 22.45
C PRO A 418 25.35 -8.05 21.99
N SER A 419 24.66 -7.47 21.02
CA SER A 419 23.42 -8.02 20.48
C SER A 419 23.70 -9.30 19.70
N PRO A 420 23.15 -10.46 20.11
CA PRO A 420 23.28 -11.70 19.34
C PRO A 420 22.68 -11.56 17.95
N HIS A 421 23.44 -11.99 16.94
CA HIS A 421 22.95 -12.22 15.59
C HIS A 421 22.74 -13.73 15.41
N LEU A 422 21.55 -14.13 15.01
CA LEU A 422 21.17 -15.53 14.78
C LEU A 422 20.78 -15.71 13.32
N ARG A 423 21.21 -16.80 12.69
CA ARG A 423 20.91 -17.07 11.28
C ARG A 423 20.57 -18.51 10.98
N LYS A 424 19.82 -18.71 9.89
CA LYS A 424 19.53 -20.02 9.31
C LYS A 424 19.34 -19.92 7.81
N GLU A 425 20.09 -20.73 7.06
CA GLU A 425 19.82 -20.97 5.64
C GLU A 425 18.87 -22.14 5.43
N PHE A 426 18.06 -22.04 4.37
CA PHE A 426 17.12 -23.05 3.94
C PHE A 426 16.92 -22.95 2.43
N SER A 427 16.18 -23.91 1.85
CA SER A 427 15.84 -23.87 0.44
C SER A 427 14.36 -24.07 0.20
N VAL A 428 13.85 -23.34 -0.79
CA VAL A 428 12.47 -23.44 -1.28
C VAL A 428 12.51 -23.98 -2.70
N SER A 429 11.88 -25.12 -2.95
CA SER A 429 11.87 -25.77 -4.27
C SER A 429 10.53 -25.68 -5.00
N LYS A 430 9.46 -25.34 -4.28
CA LYS A 430 8.09 -25.28 -4.79
C LYS A 430 7.65 -23.84 -4.94
N LYS A 431 6.75 -23.61 -5.90
CA LYS A 431 6.15 -22.30 -6.13
C LYS A 431 5.35 -21.85 -4.90
N ILE A 432 5.79 -20.76 -4.29
CA ILE A 432 5.17 -20.16 -3.10
C ILE A 432 3.83 -19.54 -3.48
N SER A 433 2.79 -19.83 -2.69
CA SER A 433 1.53 -19.11 -2.72
C SER A 433 1.49 -18.01 -1.66
N ARG A 434 2.05 -18.29 -0.47
CA ARG A 434 2.12 -17.34 0.65
C ARG A 434 3.23 -17.75 1.60
N ALA A 435 3.85 -16.78 2.27
CA ALA A 435 4.71 -17.01 3.41
C ALA A 435 4.39 -16.05 4.57
N SER A 436 4.23 -16.60 5.78
CA SER A 436 3.93 -15.86 6.99
C SER A 436 4.98 -16.14 8.07
N LEU A 437 5.57 -15.08 8.61
CA LEU A 437 6.58 -15.16 9.66
C LEU A 437 5.99 -14.74 11.00
N TYR A 438 6.00 -15.65 11.98
CA TYR A 438 5.60 -15.42 13.36
C TYR A 438 6.84 -15.17 14.21
N VAL A 439 6.85 -14.10 15.00
CA VAL A 439 8.07 -13.63 15.68
C VAL A 439 7.76 -13.11 17.07
N THR A 440 8.52 -13.55 18.06
CA THR A 440 8.60 -12.92 19.39
C THR A 440 9.99 -13.09 19.99
N ALA A 441 10.26 -12.37 21.07
CA ALA A 441 11.52 -12.45 21.80
C ALA A 441 11.35 -12.25 23.31
N GLN A 442 12.28 -12.85 24.06
CA GLN A 442 12.65 -12.43 25.41
C GLN A 442 13.76 -11.40 25.27
N GLY A 443 13.36 -10.14 25.21
CA GLY A 443 14.19 -9.03 24.75
C GLY A 443 13.48 -8.31 23.62
N HIS A 444 14.24 -7.68 22.74
CA HIS A 444 13.75 -7.18 21.45
C HIS A 444 14.33 -8.01 20.30
N VAL A 445 13.64 -8.00 19.16
CA VAL A 445 14.11 -8.64 17.93
C VAL A 445 13.89 -7.76 16.71
N GLU A 446 14.90 -7.70 15.85
CA GLU A 446 14.76 -7.33 14.44
C GLU A 446 14.96 -8.58 13.57
N MET A 447 13.96 -8.93 12.75
CA MET A 447 14.06 -10.03 11.79
C MET A 447 14.50 -9.54 10.41
N ARG A 448 15.22 -10.40 9.71
CA ARG A 448 15.73 -10.17 8.36
C ARG A 448 15.50 -11.40 7.48
N VAL A 449 15.19 -11.18 6.21
CA VAL A 449 15.02 -12.22 5.20
C VAL A 449 15.80 -11.80 3.97
N ASN A 450 16.76 -12.62 3.53
CA ASN A 450 17.54 -12.38 2.31
C ASN A 450 18.17 -10.98 2.21
N GLY A 451 18.77 -10.50 3.30
CA GLY A 451 19.39 -9.17 3.35
C GLY A 451 18.44 -8.01 3.66
N GLU A 452 17.12 -8.23 3.64
CA GLU A 452 16.10 -7.21 3.85
C GLU A 452 15.50 -7.29 5.26
N ARG A 453 15.21 -6.13 5.86
CA ARG A 453 14.54 -6.04 7.15
C ARG A 453 13.06 -6.43 7.02
N VAL A 454 12.54 -7.23 7.94
CA VAL A 454 11.13 -7.59 7.98
C VAL A 454 10.33 -6.49 8.69
N GLY A 455 9.37 -5.89 7.98
CA GLY A 455 8.48 -4.87 8.50
C GLY A 455 9.17 -3.53 8.81
N ASP A 456 8.37 -2.57 9.28
CA ASP A 456 8.76 -1.18 9.55
C ASP A 456 8.64 -0.79 11.05
N GLU A 457 8.29 -1.76 11.88
CA GLU A 457 8.09 -1.58 13.32
C GLU A 457 9.36 -1.77 14.13
N TYR A 458 9.39 -1.18 15.32
CA TYR A 458 10.52 -1.18 16.24
C TYR A 458 10.12 -1.76 17.60
N PHE A 459 11.12 -2.24 18.33
CA PHE A 459 10.98 -2.75 19.70
C PHE A 459 10.02 -3.94 19.84
N THR A 460 9.86 -4.77 18.80
CA THR A 460 9.12 -6.04 18.88
C THR A 460 9.73 -6.94 19.97
N PRO A 461 8.94 -7.51 20.91
CA PRO A 461 7.47 -7.58 20.95
C PRO A 461 6.75 -6.50 21.79
N GLY A 462 7.45 -5.46 22.22
CA GLY A 462 6.96 -4.42 23.14
C GLY A 462 7.16 -4.80 24.60
N TRP A 463 6.60 -4.00 25.51
CA TRP A 463 6.74 -4.23 26.96
C TRP A 463 5.46 -4.81 27.56
N THR A 464 5.56 -6.02 28.12
CA THR A 464 4.55 -6.66 28.97
C THR A 464 5.17 -7.15 30.27
N ASP A 465 4.35 -7.63 31.20
CA ASP A 465 4.86 -8.55 32.22
C ASP A 465 5.22 -9.88 31.54
N TYR A 466 6.48 -10.01 31.12
CA TYR A 466 6.99 -11.18 30.38
C TYR A 466 6.79 -12.49 31.13
N ARG A 467 6.63 -12.48 32.46
CA ARG A 467 6.36 -13.71 33.25
C ARG A 467 4.94 -14.23 33.03
N LYS A 468 4.02 -13.37 32.60
CA LYS A 468 2.61 -13.70 32.37
C LYS A 468 2.32 -13.84 30.88
N ARG A 469 2.79 -12.89 30.07
CA ARG A 469 2.57 -12.89 28.63
C ARG A 469 3.75 -12.30 27.86
N ILE A 470 3.97 -12.80 26.65
CA ILE A 470 4.78 -12.15 25.64
C ILE A 470 3.95 -12.05 24.36
N TYR A 471 3.94 -10.88 23.74
CA TYR A 471 3.27 -10.74 22.45
C TYR A 471 4.12 -11.31 21.31
N TYR A 472 3.48 -11.79 20.25
CA TYR A 472 4.16 -12.06 18.97
C TYR A 472 3.56 -11.22 17.85
N ARG A 473 4.33 -11.08 16.78
CA ARG A 473 3.96 -10.38 15.55
C ARG A 473 3.92 -11.36 14.39
N THR A 474 3.05 -11.08 13.43
CA THR A 474 2.93 -11.84 12.18
C THR A 474 3.21 -10.91 11.02
N TYR A 475 4.09 -11.33 10.12
CA TYR A 475 4.45 -10.61 8.92
C TYR A 475 4.15 -11.43 7.68
N ASP A 476 3.69 -10.79 6.62
CA ASP A 476 3.74 -11.37 5.27
C ASP A 476 5.15 -11.17 4.73
N VAL A 477 5.82 -12.28 4.42
CA VAL A 477 7.17 -12.28 3.84
C VAL A 477 7.19 -12.97 2.48
N THR A 478 6.03 -13.12 1.84
CA THR A 478 5.86 -13.85 0.57
C THR A 478 6.78 -13.32 -0.52
N SER A 479 6.86 -11.99 -0.67
CA SER A 479 7.69 -11.33 -1.68
C SER A 479 9.18 -11.25 -1.33
N MET A 480 9.56 -11.58 -0.10
CA MET A 480 10.95 -11.56 0.36
C MET A 480 11.67 -12.90 0.09
N LEU A 481 10.92 -13.95 -0.24
CA LEU A 481 11.45 -15.29 -0.49
C LEU A 481 11.68 -15.53 -1.98
N GLU A 482 12.76 -16.26 -2.27
CA GLU A 482 13.15 -16.65 -3.62
C GLU A 482 13.02 -18.18 -3.81
N GLN A 483 12.96 -18.62 -5.06
CA GLN A 483 13.16 -20.03 -5.38
C GLN A 483 14.64 -20.39 -5.21
N GLY A 484 14.94 -21.52 -4.56
CA GLY A 484 16.29 -21.92 -4.22
C GLY A 484 16.68 -21.48 -2.81
N ALA A 485 17.92 -21.00 -2.65
CA ALA A 485 18.49 -20.68 -1.35
C ALA A 485 17.91 -19.41 -0.75
N ASN A 486 17.61 -19.45 0.55
CA ASN A 486 17.11 -18.33 1.32
C ASN A 486 17.78 -18.31 2.70
N ALA A 487 17.80 -17.16 3.36
CA ALA A 487 18.30 -17.00 4.72
C ALA A 487 17.31 -16.22 5.60
N LEU A 488 17.14 -16.70 6.84
CA LEU A 488 16.58 -15.93 7.95
C LEU A 488 17.72 -15.40 8.81
N GLY A 489 17.62 -14.13 9.19
CA GLY A 489 18.47 -13.48 10.19
C GLY A 489 17.63 -12.88 11.31
N ALA A 490 18.18 -12.83 12.52
CA ALA A 490 17.58 -12.15 13.67
C ALA A 490 18.66 -11.43 14.48
N ILE A 491 18.38 -10.21 14.93
CA ILE A 491 19.21 -9.46 15.87
C ILE A 491 18.43 -9.33 17.17
N LEU A 492 18.99 -9.85 18.27
CA LEU A 492 18.39 -9.74 19.60
C LEU A 492 18.96 -8.56 20.37
N GLY A 493 18.09 -7.78 21.01
CA GLY A 493 18.47 -6.69 21.92
C GLY A 493 17.91 -6.91 23.33
N ASP A 494 18.48 -6.22 24.32
CA ASP A 494 18.12 -6.40 25.74
C ASP A 494 16.65 -6.10 26.03
N GLY A 495 16.14 -5.06 25.36
CA GLY A 495 14.80 -4.53 25.55
C GLY A 495 14.46 -4.30 27.02
N TRP A 496 13.17 -4.41 27.36
CA TRP A 496 12.73 -4.40 28.75
C TRP A 496 12.95 -5.73 29.48
N PHE A 497 13.26 -6.82 28.77
CA PHE A 497 13.41 -8.13 29.39
C PHE A 497 14.67 -8.21 30.28
N ARG A 498 15.80 -7.79 29.70
CA ARG A 498 17.13 -7.80 30.33
C ARG A 498 17.65 -6.40 30.65
N GLY A 499 17.28 -5.40 29.85
CA GLY A 499 17.80 -4.03 29.97
C GLY A 499 17.34 -3.32 31.24
N ASN A 500 17.85 -2.11 31.44
CA ASN A 500 17.49 -1.27 32.58
C ASN A 500 16.00 -0.89 32.55
N ILE A 501 15.33 -1.02 33.69
CA ILE A 501 13.99 -0.47 33.90
C ILE A 501 14.04 0.57 35.01
N SER A 502 14.26 1.83 34.63
CA SER A 502 14.27 2.96 35.58
C SER A 502 15.13 2.63 36.82
N ILE A 503 14.60 2.86 38.02
CA ILE A 503 15.27 2.59 39.31
C ILE A 503 15.38 1.11 39.67
N LEU A 504 14.74 0.20 38.92
CA LEU A 504 14.71 -1.23 39.23
C LEU A 504 15.98 -1.97 38.78
N ASP A 505 16.79 -1.35 37.93
CA ASP A 505 18.00 -1.94 37.31
C ASP A 505 17.68 -3.02 36.25
N GLN A 506 18.71 -3.68 35.72
CA GLN A 506 18.65 -4.73 34.69
C GLN A 506 18.04 -6.05 35.18
N ASN A 507 17.77 -6.96 34.24
CA ASN A 507 17.41 -8.37 34.47
C ASN A 507 16.13 -8.58 35.28
N GLN A 508 15.13 -7.70 35.11
CA GLN A 508 13.87 -7.79 35.84
C GLN A 508 13.05 -9.04 35.52
N TYR A 509 13.20 -9.58 34.30
CA TYR A 509 12.43 -10.74 33.84
C TYR A 509 13.32 -11.96 33.56
N GLY A 510 14.53 -11.75 33.09
CA GLY A 510 15.51 -12.80 32.86
C GLY A 510 16.87 -12.24 32.45
N LYS A 511 17.84 -13.13 32.32
CA LYS A 511 19.24 -12.81 31.99
C LYS A 511 19.60 -13.21 30.57
N LYS A 512 18.80 -14.11 29.98
CA LYS A 512 19.10 -14.77 28.71
C LYS A 512 18.15 -14.29 27.62
N LEU A 513 18.68 -13.71 26.55
CA LEU A 513 17.86 -13.30 25.41
C LEU A 513 17.48 -14.51 24.59
N ARG A 514 16.22 -14.56 24.16
CA ARG A 514 15.70 -15.68 23.35
C ARG A 514 14.82 -15.18 22.22
N LEU A 515 14.96 -15.83 21.07
CA LEU A 515 14.10 -15.74 19.90
C LEU A 515 13.13 -16.93 19.88
N LEU A 516 11.88 -16.68 19.55
CA LEU A 516 10.95 -17.71 19.10
C LEU A 516 10.39 -17.25 17.76
N THR A 517 10.71 -17.98 16.70
CA THR A 517 10.22 -17.63 15.35
C THR A 517 9.83 -18.85 14.55
N GLN A 518 8.83 -18.68 13.70
CA GLN A 518 8.33 -19.72 12.81
C GLN A 518 7.93 -19.10 11.47
N LEU A 519 8.50 -19.58 10.38
CA LEU A 519 8.10 -19.29 9.03
C LEU A 519 7.19 -20.41 8.51
N GLN A 520 5.96 -20.05 8.14
CA GLN A 520 5.02 -20.91 7.43
C GLN A 520 5.06 -20.55 5.94
N ILE A 521 5.30 -21.53 5.07
CA ILE A 521 5.26 -21.36 3.62
C ILE A 521 4.15 -22.26 3.08
N ASP A 522 3.18 -21.67 2.41
CA ASP A 522 2.11 -22.38 1.72
C ASP A 522 2.40 -22.36 0.21
N TYR A 523 2.31 -23.51 -0.44
CA TYR A 523 2.66 -23.69 -1.84
C TYR A 523 1.42 -23.75 -2.72
N THR A 524 1.59 -23.45 -4.01
CA THR A 524 0.48 -23.48 -4.97
C THR A 524 -0.06 -24.88 -5.25
N ASP A 525 0.64 -25.94 -4.82
CA ASP A 525 0.18 -27.33 -4.89
C ASP A 525 -0.69 -27.75 -3.69
N GLY A 526 -0.97 -26.83 -2.77
CA GLY A 526 -1.77 -27.06 -1.57
C GLY A 526 -1.00 -27.66 -0.40
N THR A 527 0.30 -27.93 -0.54
CA THR A 527 1.16 -28.35 0.58
C THR A 527 1.75 -27.14 1.32
N SER A 528 2.26 -27.37 2.53
CA SER A 528 2.93 -26.34 3.32
C SER A 528 4.22 -26.85 3.96
N GLN A 529 5.12 -25.93 4.27
CA GLN A 529 6.36 -26.16 5.01
C GLN A 529 6.44 -25.21 6.22
N ILE A 530 6.95 -25.74 7.32
CA ILE A 530 7.26 -24.96 8.52
C ILE A 530 8.77 -24.98 8.72
N LEU A 531 9.36 -23.80 8.88
CA LEU A 531 10.73 -23.59 9.31
C LEU A 531 10.70 -22.87 10.65
N ALA A 532 11.18 -23.54 11.68
CA ALA A 532 11.10 -23.07 13.06
C ALA A 532 12.49 -22.64 13.57
N SER A 533 12.53 -21.78 14.58
CA SER A 533 13.72 -21.66 15.42
C SER A 533 14.00 -22.98 16.12
N ASP A 534 15.20 -23.52 15.93
CA ASP A 534 15.60 -24.84 16.42
C ASP A 534 17.12 -24.89 16.68
N PRO A 535 17.66 -25.98 17.27
CA PRO A 535 19.09 -26.08 17.58
C PRO A 535 20.04 -26.04 16.37
N THR A 536 19.53 -26.06 15.14
CA THR A 536 20.35 -26.04 13.92
C THR A 536 20.64 -24.63 13.41
N TRP A 537 20.10 -23.61 14.08
CA TRP A 537 20.47 -22.22 13.88
C TRP A 537 21.89 -21.98 14.40
N LYS A 538 22.54 -20.95 13.84
CA LYS A 538 23.85 -20.50 14.32
C LYS A 538 23.79 -19.08 14.84
N ALA A 539 24.71 -18.73 15.73
CA ALA A 539 24.82 -17.39 16.30
C ALA A 539 26.27 -16.87 16.32
N SER A 540 26.36 -15.54 16.36
CA SER A 540 27.56 -14.77 16.66
C SER A 540 27.16 -13.45 17.30
N PHE A 541 28.06 -12.81 18.04
CA PHE A 541 27.93 -11.39 18.33
C PHE A 541 28.27 -10.55 17.09
N GLY A 542 27.69 -9.36 17.00
CA GLY A 542 27.85 -8.44 15.88
C GLY A 542 28.21 -7.03 16.33
N PRO A 543 27.99 -6.01 15.46
CA PRO A 543 28.51 -4.67 15.67
C PRO A 543 27.82 -3.87 16.78
N ILE A 544 26.65 -4.28 17.27
CA ILE A 544 25.97 -3.62 18.39
C ILE A 544 26.54 -4.17 19.70
N ILE A 545 27.41 -3.40 20.34
CA ILE A 545 28.16 -3.79 21.55
C ILE A 545 27.35 -3.59 22.83
N LEU A 546 26.47 -2.58 22.82
CA LEU A 546 25.52 -2.30 23.89
C LEU A 546 24.21 -1.86 23.24
N SER A 547 23.09 -2.37 23.73
CA SER A 547 21.73 -1.94 23.35
C SER A 547 20.86 -1.89 24.60
N ASP A 548 20.51 -0.70 25.08
CA ASP A 548 19.69 -0.50 26.28
C ASP A 548 18.74 0.70 26.13
N MET A 549 17.52 0.58 26.65
CA MET A 549 16.49 1.61 26.51
C MET A 549 16.80 2.92 27.27
N PHE A 550 17.66 2.87 28.29
CA PHE A 550 18.06 4.04 29.09
C PHE A 550 19.49 4.48 28.78
N GLU A 551 20.42 3.54 28.62
CA GLU A 551 21.85 3.85 28.42
C GLU A 551 22.21 4.08 26.93
N GLY A 552 21.28 3.77 26.01
CA GLY A 552 21.44 4.01 24.58
C GLY A 552 22.04 2.82 23.83
N GLU A 553 22.74 3.10 22.73
CA GLU A 553 23.38 2.08 21.89
C GLU A 553 24.85 2.43 21.64
N THR A 554 25.72 1.41 21.66
CA THR A 554 27.10 1.52 21.18
C THR A 554 27.29 0.59 20.00
N TYR A 555 27.68 1.16 18.86
CA TYR A 555 27.89 0.45 17.61
C TYR A 555 29.34 0.54 17.14
N ASP A 556 29.96 -0.60 16.82
CA ASP A 556 31.30 -0.70 16.24
C ASP A 556 31.23 -1.23 14.81
N ALA A 557 31.21 -0.32 13.84
CA ALA A 557 31.13 -0.65 12.41
C ALA A 557 32.29 -1.52 11.90
N ARG A 558 33.40 -1.64 12.64
CA ARG A 558 34.52 -2.53 12.28
C ARG A 558 34.16 -4.01 12.45
N GLN A 559 33.08 -4.31 13.17
CA GLN A 559 32.56 -5.65 13.45
C GLN A 559 31.33 -6.00 12.61
N GLU A 560 30.99 -5.17 11.61
CA GLU A 560 29.96 -5.50 10.64
C GLU A 560 30.31 -6.82 9.92
N MET A 561 29.27 -7.60 9.63
CA MET A 561 29.36 -8.88 8.92
C MET A 561 28.56 -8.78 7.62
N PRO A 562 29.10 -8.15 6.55
CA PRO A 562 28.34 -7.92 5.32
C PRO A 562 27.73 -9.22 4.76
N GLY A 563 26.43 -9.19 4.48
CA GLY A 563 25.68 -10.31 3.89
C GLY A 563 25.34 -11.46 4.84
N TRP A 564 25.57 -11.33 6.15
CA TRP A 564 25.31 -12.38 7.15
C TRP A 564 23.87 -12.93 7.15
N ASP A 565 22.93 -12.09 6.76
CA ASP A 565 21.48 -12.31 6.68
C ASP A 565 20.99 -12.67 5.27
N GLY A 566 21.91 -12.90 4.33
CA GLY A 566 21.63 -13.42 2.99
C GLY A 566 22.05 -14.90 2.82
N PRO A 567 21.57 -15.58 1.76
CA PRO A 567 22.01 -16.92 1.42
C PRO A 567 23.48 -16.95 0.96
N GLY A 568 24.18 -18.05 1.21
CA GLY A 568 25.56 -18.25 0.77
C GLY A 568 26.62 -17.55 1.62
N PHE A 569 26.28 -17.07 2.81
CA PHE A 569 27.24 -16.48 3.75
C PHE A 569 28.07 -17.56 4.45
N ASP A 570 29.39 -17.35 4.55
CA ASP A 570 30.28 -18.26 5.27
C ASP A 570 30.16 -18.08 6.80
N ASP A 571 29.31 -18.91 7.40
CA ASP A 571 29.08 -18.97 8.84
C ASP A 571 29.89 -20.06 9.55
N ALA A 572 31.02 -20.50 8.97
CA ALA A 572 31.85 -21.56 9.55
C ALA A 572 32.41 -21.21 10.95
N LYS A 573 32.56 -19.92 11.26
CA LYS A 573 33.02 -19.43 12.57
C LYS A 573 31.90 -19.18 13.57
N TRP A 574 30.64 -19.28 13.14
CA TRP A 574 29.49 -19.11 14.02
C TRP A 574 29.24 -20.40 14.80
N THR A 575 28.74 -20.26 16.02
CA THR A 575 28.48 -21.38 16.93
C THR A 575 27.01 -21.77 16.88
N ALA A 576 26.69 -22.97 17.39
CA ALA A 576 25.30 -23.37 17.55
C ALA A 576 24.58 -22.47 18.57
N VAL A 577 23.29 -22.24 18.36
CA VAL A 577 22.46 -21.52 19.33
C VAL A 577 22.25 -22.32 20.62
N ASP A 578 22.08 -21.61 21.73
CA ASP A 578 21.55 -22.17 22.97
C ASP A 578 20.04 -22.30 22.88
N THR A 579 19.47 -23.34 23.49
CA THR A 579 18.03 -23.57 23.50
C THR A 579 17.41 -23.52 24.89
N GLY A 580 16.09 -23.31 24.94
CA GLY A 580 15.31 -23.27 26.16
C GLY A 580 15.06 -21.85 26.67
N THR A 581 14.30 -21.74 27.75
CA THR A 581 13.79 -20.47 28.29
C THR A 581 13.82 -20.48 29.82
N GLU A 582 14.03 -19.32 30.43
CA GLU A 582 13.98 -19.12 31.90
C GLU A 582 12.53 -18.97 32.42
N ILE A 583 11.58 -18.67 31.53
CA ILE A 583 10.17 -18.41 31.84
C ILE A 583 9.24 -19.15 30.89
N ASN A 584 8.00 -19.39 31.32
CA ASN A 584 6.97 -20.04 30.48
C ASN A 584 5.68 -19.19 30.42
N PRO A 585 5.67 -18.12 29.60
CA PRO A 585 4.55 -17.21 29.52
C PRO A 585 3.52 -17.61 28.47
N LEU A 586 2.32 -17.03 28.56
CA LEU A 586 1.35 -17.06 27.46
C LEU A 586 1.91 -16.30 26.26
N ILE A 587 1.99 -16.96 25.10
CA ILE A 587 2.33 -16.32 23.83
C ILE A 587 1.04 -15.97 23.11
N GLN A 588 0.86 -14.69 22.75
CA GLN A 588 -0.36 -14.25 22.07
C GLN A 588 -0.10 -13.12 21.09
N ALA A 589 -1.00 -12.90 20.14
CA ALA A 589 -0.87 -11.87 19.12
C ALA A 589 -0.83 -10.46 19.74
N TYR A 590 0.00 -9.59 19.16
CA TYR A 590 0.07 -8.19 19.58
C TYR A 590 -1.26 -7.47 19.32
N PRO A 591 -1.89 -6.81 20.32
CA PRO A 591 -3.29 -6.42 20.28
C PRO A 591 -3.54 -5.02 19.70
N GLY A 592 -2.55 -4.36 19.10
CA GLY A 592 -2.69 -2.97 18.70
C GLY A 592 -1.71 -2.49 17.65
N VAL A 593 -1.58 -1.16 17.56
CA VAL A 593 -0.66 -0.51 16.61
C VAL A 593 0.78 -0.63 17.14
N PRO A 594 1.73 -1.12 16.33
CA PRO A 594 3.12 -1.26 16.74
C PRO A 594 3.86 0.09 16.74
N VAL A 595 5.00 0.15 17.42
CA VAL A 595 5.87 1.34 17.41
C VAL A 595 6.54 1.46 16.04
N ARG A 596 6.46 2.65 15.42
CA ARG A 596 7.05 2.96 14.11
C ARG A 596 7.72 4.32 14.13
N ALA A 597 8.65 4.54 13.21
CA ALA A 597 9.13 5.89 12.89
C ALA A 597 8.02 6.64 12.12
N THR A 598 7.38 7.62 12.77
CA THR A 598 6.23 8.36 12.19
C THR A 598 6.63 9.65 11.48
N GLN A 599 7.79 10.21 11.83
CA GLN A 599 8.28 11.47 11.28
C GLN A 599 9.81 11.53 11.37
N GLU A 600 10.45 12.13 10.37
CA GLU A 600 11.85 12.57 10.46
C GLU A 600 11.90 14.09 10.69
N MET A 601 12.75 14.53 11.61
CA MET A 601 12.89 15.94 11.98
C MET A 601 14.33 16.42 11.72
N PRO A 602 14.57 17.24 10.69
CA PRO A 602 15.89 17.83 10.50
C PRO A 602 16.18 18.89 11.59
N PRO A 603 17.45 19.10 11.98
CA PRO A 603 17.81 20.15 12.92
C PRO A 603 17.48 21.54 12.35
N VAL A 604 16.86 22.37 13.19
CA VAL A 604 16.56 23.77 12.86
C VAL A 604 17.76 24.68 13.15
N LYS A 605 18.67 24.24 14.02
CA LYS A 605 19.88 25.00 14.38
C LYS A 605 21.03 24.07 14.77
N LEU A 606 22.25 24.48 14.43
CA LEU A 606 23.50 23.85 14.81
C LEU A 606 24.39 24.89 15.50
N THR A 607 24.91 24.56 16.68
CA THR A 607 25.87 25.41 17.41
C THR A 607 27.11 24.61 17.81
N GLU A 608 28.18 25.32 18.17
CA GLU A 608 29.41 24.76 18.72
C GLU A 608 29.76 25.50 20.02
N PRO A 609 29.09 25.19 21.16
CA PRO A 609 29.33 25.89 22.43
C PRO A 609 30.76 25.71 22.97
N LYS A 610 31.45 24.63 22.60
CA LYS A 610 32.86 24.35 22.92
C LYS A 610 33.57 23.74 21.71
N PRO A 611 34.89 23.92 21.56
CA PRO A 611 35.63 23.32 20.44
C PRO A 611 35.36 21.82 20.30
N ASN A 612 34.91 21.40 19.11
CA ASN A 612 34.52 20.03 18.75
C ASN A 612 33.31 19.46 19.50
N ILE A 613 32.51 20.29 20.17
CA ILE A 613 31.23 19.89 20.77
C ILE A 613 30.11 20.60 20.01
N TYR A 614 29.39 19.83 19.20
CA TYR A 614 28.28 20.32 18.39
C TYR A 614 26.95 20.01 19.04
N VAL A 615 26.05 20.99 19.06
CA VAL A 615 24.67 20.84 19.55
C VAL A 615 23.70 21.04 18.39
N PHE A 616 22.88 20.02 18.16
CA PHE A 616 21.82 20.03 17.15
C PHE A 616 20.49 20.27 17.84
N ASP A 617 19.87 21.40 17.55
CA ASP A 617 18.54 21.75 18.03
C ASP A 617 17.50 21.36 16.97
N LEU A 618 16.56 20.50 17.36
CA LEU A 618 15.48 20.01 16.49
C LEU A 618 14.22 20.89 16.58
N GLY A 619 14.20 21.91 17.45
CA GLY A 619 13.10 22.85 17.63
C GLY A 619 11.88 22.27 18.37
N GLN A 620 11.94 21.00 18.75
CA GLN A 620 10.85 20.26 19.39
C GLN A 620 11.44 19.17 20.29
N ASN A 621 10.96 19.08 21.53
CA ASN A 621 11.22 17.92 22.37
C ASN A 621 10.37 16.73 21.90
N PHE A 622 10.96 15.56 21.69
CA PHE A 622 10.31 14.39 21.09
C PHE A 622 10.92 13.09 21.64
N SER A 623 10.31 11.94 21.33
CA SER A 623 10.85 10.62 21.66
C SER A 623 11.24 9.88 20.39
N GLY A 624 12.44 9.33 20.34
CA GLY A 624 12.98 8.63 19.18
C GLY A 624 14.50 8.49 19.25
N TRP A 625 15.14 8.43 18.09
CA TRP A 625 16.58 8.33 17.94
C TRP A 625 17.05 9.23 16.79
N ALA A 626 18.36 9.51 16.74
CA ALA A 626 18.96 10.28 15.65
C ALA A 626 19.57 9.38 14.58
N ARG A 627 19.50 9.83 13.33
CA ARG A 627 20.28 9.27 12.21
C ARG A 627 21.37 10.25 11.81
N LEU A 628 22.63 9.86 12.04
CA LEU A 628 23.80 10.67 11.69
C LEU A 628 24.49 10.11 10.45
N LYS A 629 24.82 11.00 9.49
CA LYS A 629 25.74 10.68 8.39
C LYS A 629 27.11 11.27 8.73
N VAL A 630 28.14 10.43 8.77
CA VAL A 630 29.50 10.82 9.14
C VAL A 630 30.52 10.15 8.23
N LYS A 631 31.65 10.83 8.01
CA LYS A 631 32.84 10.29 7.34
C LYS A 631 34.04 10.58 8.22
N GLY A 632 34.84 9.55 8.51
CA GLY A 632 36.01 9.63 9.37
C GLY A 632 37.04 8.55 9.04
N GLN A 633 38.05 8.42 9.89
CA GLN A 633 39.05 7.36 9.83
C GLN A 633 38.56 6.11 10.58
N ARG A 634 39.09 4.95 10.20
CA ARG A 634 38.75 3.69 10.87
C ARG A 634 39.16 3.75 12.34
N GLY A 635 38.20 3.55 13.24
CA GLY A 635 38.41 3.60 14.69
C GLY A 635 38.09 4.96 15.32
N ASP A 636 37.75 5.98 14.52
CA ASP A 636 37.18 7.21 15.04
C ASP A 636 35.88 6.90 15.81
N ARG A 637 35.68 7.63 16.90
CA ARG A 637 34.50 7.48 17.77
C ARG A 637 33.66 8.74 17.71
N VAL A 638 32.38 8.58 17.45
CA VAL A 638 31.36 9.62 17.60
C VAL A 638 30.53 9.30 18.84
N ALA A 639 30.34 10.28 19.72
CA ALA A 639 29.45 10.16 20.87
C ALA A 639 28.26 11.11 20.66
N MET A 640 27.05 10.56 20.70
CA MET A 640 25.81 11.34 20.66
C MET A 640 25.17 11.30 22.05
N GLN A 641 24.85 12.47 22.58
CA GLN A 641 24.12 12.63 23.83
C GLN A 641 22.83 13.38 23.55
N PHE A 642 21.76 12.99 24.26
CA PHE A 642 20.43 13.56 24.10
C PHE A 642 20.05 14.30 25.39
N ALA A 643 19.54 15.52 25.25
CA ALA A 643 19.13 16.36 26.37
C ALA A 643 17.85 17.11 26.00
N GLU A 644 16.97 17.31 26.99
CA GLU A 644 15.70 18.03 26.81
C GLU A 644 15.86 19.56 26.92
N MET A 645 16.94 20.02 27.56
CA MET A 645 17.19 21.43 27.84
C MET A 645 18.67 21.78 27.65
N LEU A 646 18.92 23.03 27.26
CA LEU A 646 20.26 23.62 27.21
C LEU A 646 20.58 24.33 28.52
N ASN A 647 21.86 24.41 28.85
CA ASN A 647 22.34 25.29 29.90
C ASN A 647 22.40 26.74 29.39
N ALA A 648 22.69 27.68 30.28
CA ALA A 648 22.80 29.09 29.92
C ALA A 648 23.97 29.38 28.94
N ASP A 649 25.00 28.54 28.90
CA ASP A 649 26.14 28.64 27.97
C ASP A 649 25.88 28.00 26.59
N GLY A 650 24.65 27.50 26.36
CA GLY A 650 24.27 26.75 25.17
C GLY A 650 24.50 25.26 25.35
#